data_AF-A0A971WDQ8-F1
#
_entry.id   AF-A0A971WDQ8-F1
#
_cell.length_a   1.000
_cell.length_b   1.000
_cell.length_c   1.000
_cell.angle_alpha   90.00
_cell.angle_beta   90.00
_cell.angle_gamma   90.00
#
_symmetry.space_group_name_H-M   'P 1'
#
loop_
_entity.id
_entity.type
_entity.pdbx_description
1 polymer ?
#
loop_
_entity_poly.entity_id
_entity_poly.type
_entity_poly.pdbx_seq_one_letter_code
_entity_poly.pdbx_strand_id
1 'polypeptide(L)'
;MKRDYLGTPVEMKETLQRLAIRQKREDNPERVKFLENLPKTALNAAQKSRLPDFLTAETVTCVYEDDKGVLWLGSNEGLWRISETEPEELDRVQCFRATAYMLDNEVQAVDGDGDNGVYVLTRTSVAHIAMKLMTAKEKAVFLSEVDMKHVQRRGMLSGGRWDEKNKRWVGRESDNDGLWTALVAMGDICRYAVLKDDPSSTKEEIARAKEVATRWTEAVLLLAYIPAWKGVVPSFVRYNEPGTNRASKEFLLEGKEYKINMPDNGPTGYVVSKVGPLHPEDWATQGMPEIVFRNVEGYIARSYHVNDPENDPIPFEDGVFFRKKRTPDGKLISVRIPSTSEKGDDLPPLLSIDSSMEIPERLRKLYTDEVNPKTGKHWGDDDITYKCDTSNDELVGHYAVWHLAYDVLGPEDPELAEMIKTITQRHAKHFTENNYCHTDAGGQPTSWARMNREYYVNEFSDGFPDAPLGLSILLQLYKVAHHITGDEQWNEEYRKLALDEPYRYADLLKEHFERYRIIAKDLVEDENDDEEIFNRVVKIMNYSDVRMAAISYYTLSQLETDPVLVEKYRAGADSWWELEKYARDIEWSLMYQVINNEKEQFDGFGRSCFDMLKWQINRYPVNSRELFMDNSTRPDMREDEGYMFYKDSEKPYAVAMDERGSVGANFFHAKQGHARKTLQESYNLIMPYWLARYNKLIVEKGKDSGLPFDELFKVLDQD
;
A
#
# COMPACT_ATOMS: atom_id res chain seq x y z
N MET A 1 -25.34 -0.35 -7.85
CA MET A 1 -25.55 -1.60 -7.09
C MET A 1 -24.17 -2.17 -6.84
N LYS A 2 -23.80 -2.46 -5.58
CA LYS A 2 -22.49 -2.98 -5.21
C LYS A 2 -22.17 -4.29 -5.96
N ARG A 3 -20.94 -4.42 -6.47
CA ARG A 3 -20.47 -5.59 -7.22
C ARG A 3 -19.92 -6.64 -6.25
N ASP A 4 -20.83 -7.46 -5.72
CA ASP A 4 -20.50 -8.64 -4.92
C ASP A 4 -20.06 -9.81 -5.81
N TYR A 5 -19.34 -10.76 -5.23
CA TYR A 5 -19.11 -12.06 -5.85
C TYR A 5 -20.43 -12.80 -6.07
N LEU A 6 -20.63 -13.34 -7.28
CA LEU A 6 -21.87 -14.02 -7.65
C LEU A 6 -21.85 -15.53 -7.37
N GLY A 7 -20.69 -16.10 -7.04
CA GLY A 7 -20.56 -17.51 -6.69
C GLY A 7 -20.76 -17.79 -5.19
N THR A 8 -20.26 -18.95 -4.75
CA THR A 8 -20.37 -19.36 -3.35
C THR A 8 -19.17 -18.84 -2.54
N PRO A 9 -19.38 -18.10 -1.43
CA PRO A 9 -18.28 -17.65 -0.59
C PRO A 9 -17.45 -18.82 -0.06
N VAL A 10 -16.14 -18.65 0.01
CA VAL A 10 -15.24 -19.65 0.57
C VAL A 10 -15.24 -19.58 2.10
N GLU A 11 -15.36 -20.74 2.74
CA GLU A 11 -15.31 -20.83 4.20
C GLU A 11 -13.87 -20.75 4.71
N MET A 12 -13.64 -19.80 5.61
CA MET A 12 -12.45 -19.71 6.44
C MET A 12 -12.68 -20.41 7.78
N LYS A 13 -11.63 -21.05 8.29
CA LYS A 13 -11.59 -21.74 9.58
C LYS A 13 -10.30 -21.33 10.28
N GLU A 14 -10.21 -21.58 11.58
CA GLU A 14 -8.98 -21.40 12.33
C GLU A 14 -7.84 -22.26 11.73
N THR A 15 -6.66 -21.67 11.65
CA THR A 15 -5.44 -22.34 11.16
C THR A 15 -4.32 -22.15 12.17
N LEU A 16 -3.28 -23.01 12.09
CA LEU A 16 -2.13 -22.89 12.96
C LEU A 16 -1.32 -21.63 12.63
N GLN A 17 -1.25 -20.73 13.59
CA GLN A 17 -0.51 -19.48 13.52
C GLN A 17 0.79 -19.58 14.31
N ARG A 18 1.85 -18.99 13.76
CA ARG A 18 3.19 -19.02 14.34
C ARG A 18 3.34 -17.91 15.38
N LEU A 19 3.60 -18.29 16.63
CA LEU A 19 3.90 -17.37 17.73
C LEU A 19 5.26 -17.76 18.31
N ALA A 20 6.29 -16.97 18.02
CA ALA A 20 7.65 -17.25 18.47
C ALA A 20 8.05 -16.34 19.61
N ILE A 21 8.58 -16.93 20.69
CA ILE A 21 9.33 -16.22 21.74
C ILE A 21 10.80 -16.57 21.57
N ARG A 22 11.63 -15.56 21.27
CA ARG A 22 13.05 -15.68 20.95
C ARG A 22 13.86 -15.15 22.13
N GLN A 23 14.80 -15.93 22.63
CA GLN A 23 15.63 -15.55 23.78
C GLN A 23 17.10 -15.82 23.48
N LYS A 24 18.01 -15.02 24.04
CA LYS A 24 19.42 -15.41 24.01
C LYS A 24 19.62 -16.64 24.89
N ARG A 25 20.67 -17.40 24.61
CA ARG A 25 20.97 -18.63 25.38
C ARG A 25 21.08 -18.37 26.89
N GLU A 26 21.70 -17.26 27.27
CA GLU A 26 21.89 -16.85 28.67
C GLU A 26 20.58 -16.53 29.40
N ASP A 27 19.50 -16.18 28.69
CA ASP A 27 18.22 -15.80 29.28
C ASP A 27 17.37 -17.03 29.66
N ASN A 28 17.72 -18.22 29.17
CA ASN A 28 17.02 -19.47 29.49
C ASN A 28 17.98 -20.69 29.54
N PRO A 29 18.91 -20.71 30.51
CA PRO A 29 20.00 -21.70 30.56
C PRO A 29 19.49 -23.13 30.82
N GLU A 30 18.35 -23.28 31.49
CA GLU A 30 17.74 -24.59 31.74
C GLU A 30 17.25 -25.24 30.44
N ARG A 31 16.55 -24.47 29.59
CA ARG A 31 16.09 -24.96 28.29
C ARG A 31 17.27 -25.25 27.35
N VAL A 32 18.29 -24.39 27.34
CA VAL A 32 19.52 -24.62 26.56
C VAL A 32 20.16 -25.94 26.97
N LYS A 33 20.40 -26.13 28.28
CA LYS A 33 21.00 -27.37 28.79
C LYS A 33 20.18 -28.60 28.44
N PHE A 34 18.86 -28.51 28.50
CA PHE A 34 17.99 -29.62 28.10
C PHE A 34 18.17 -29.96 26.62
N LEU A 35 18.08 -28.97 25.72
CA LEU A 35 18.21 -29.17 24.27
C LEU A 35 19.60 -29.65 23.87
N GLU A 36 20.66 -29.18 24.53
CA GLU A 36 22.06 -29.62 24.29
C GLU A 36 22.29 -31.09 24.67
N ASN A 37 21.49 -31.64 25.59
CA ASN A 37 21.58 -33.03 26.04
C ASN A 37 20.70 -33.99 25.23
N LEU A 38 19.95 -33.50 24.23
CA LEU A 38 19.17 -34.36 23.35
C LEU A 38 20.10 -35.26 22.52
N PRO A 39 19.69 -36.53 22.29
CA PRO A 39 20.48 -37.43 21.46
C PRO A 39 20.54 -36.90 20.02
N LYS A 40 21.74 -36.84 19.45
CA LYS A 40 21.91 -36.55 18.02
C LYS A 40 21.52 -37.76 17.20
N THR A 41 20.28 -37.79 16.72
CA THR A 41 19.76 -38.85 15.85
C THR A 41 19.89 -38.47 14.39
N ALA A 42 20.51 -39.36 13.60
CA ALA A 42 20.43 -39.28 12.14
C ALA A 42 19.03 -39.64 11.67
N LEU A 43 18.61 -39.07 10.54
CA LEU A 43 17.34 -39.40 9.90
C LEU A 43 17.25 -40.91 9.60
N ASN A 44 16.15 -41.54 10.01
CA ASN A 44 15.86 -42.92 9.64
C ASN A 44 15.37 -43.01 8.18
N ALA A 45 15.23 -44.22 7.64
CA ALA A 45 14.84 -44.41 6.24
C ALA A 45 13.45 -43.82 5.91
N ALA A 46 12.48 -43.91 6.83
CA ALA A 46 11.15 -43.36 6.63
C ALA A 46 11.19 -41.83 6.60
N GLN A 47 11.94 -41.21 7.51
CA GLN A 47 12.13 -39.75 7.53
C GLN A 47 12.84 -39.25 6.27
N LYS A 48 13.87 -39.95 5.80
CA LYS A 48 14.57 -39.62 4.54
C LYS A 48 13.65 -39.66 3.33
N SER A 49 12.70 -40.60 3.28
CA SER A 49 11.76 -40.71 2.15
C SER A 49 10.74 -39.57 2.08
N ARG A 50 10.63 -38.76 3.13
CA ARG A 50 9.68 -37.65 3.25
C ARG A 50 10.35 -36.29 3.05
N LEU A 51 11.66 -36.26 2.77
CA LEU A 51 12.37 -35.02 2.45
C LEU A 51 11.90 -34.51 1.08
N PRO A 52 11.66 -33.20 0.93
CA PRO A 52 11.47 -32.61 -0.39
C PRO A 52 12.77 -32.69 -1.19
N ASP A 53 12.67 -32.71 -2.52
CA ASP A 53 13.81 -32.91 -3.43
C ASP A 53 14.95 -31.89 -3.28
N PHE A 54 14.66 -30.73 -2.70
CA PHE A 54 15.65 -29.68 -2.43
C PHE A 54 16.38 -29.80 -1.09
N LEU A 55 15.96 -30.70 -0.19
CA LEU A 55 16.64 -30.98 1.08
C LEU A 55 17.32 -32.35 1.05
N THR A 56 18.57 -32.42 1.49
CA THR A 56 19.30 -33.69 1.63
C THR A 56 19.60 -34.00 3.09
N ALA A 57 19.76 -35.28 3.42
CA ALA A 57 20.02 -35.71 4.79
C ALA A 57 21.30 -35.11 5.40
N GLU A 58 22.27 -34.74 4.56
CA GLU A 58 23.53 -34.11 4.96
C GLU A 58 23.36 -32.65 5.41
N THR A 59 22.29 -31.99 4.95
CA THR A 59 21.96 -30.60 5.33
C THR A 59 21.20 -30.51 6.66
N VAL A 60 20.68 -31.63 7.16
CA VAL A 60 19.86 -31.70 8.38
C VAL A 60 20.77 -31.88 9.60
N THR A 61 20.69 -30.94 10.55
CA THR A 61 21.49 -30.93 11.78
C THR A 61 20.82 -31.67 12.94
N CYS A 62 19.48 -31.64 12.98
CA CYS A 62 18.66 -32.30 14.00
C CYS A 62 17.25 -32.55 13.47
N VAL A 63 16.52 -33.47 14.11
CA VAL A 63 15.16 -33.84 13.74
C VAL A 63 14.31 -34.06 14.99
N TYR A 64 13.06 -33.62 14.92
CA TYR A 64 11.99 -34.00 15.82
C TYR A 64 10.77 -34.41 14.99
N GLU A 65 10.08 -35.46 15.42
CA GLU A 65 8.85 -35.94 14.78
C GLU A 65 7.78 -36.07 15.87
N ASP A 66 6.64 -35.40 15.69
CA ASP A 66 5.55 -35.46 16.66
C ASP A 66 4.69 -36.73 16.48
N ASP A 67 3.72 -36.91 17.37
CA ASP A 67 2.80 -38.06 17.36
C ASP A 67 1.80 -38.06 16.20
N LYS A 68 1.69 -36.93 15.49
CA LYS A 68 0.89 -36.76 14.27
C LYS A 68 1.72 -36.99 13.01
N GLY A 69 3.02 -37.28 13.16
CA GLY A 69 3.94 -37.50 12.06
C GLY A 69 4.46 -36.22 11.43
N VAL A 70 4.28 -35.04 12.05
CA VAL A 70 4.88 -33.79 11.56
C VAL A 70 6.37 -33.82 11.83
N LEU A 71 7.18 -33.61 10.79
CA LEU A 71 8.63 -33.52 10.89
C LEU A 71 9.08 -32.09 11.08
N TRP A 72 9.96 -31.88 12.04
CA TRP A 72 10.70 -30.65 12.25
C TRP A 72 12.19 -30.93 12.03
N LEU A 73 12.79 -30.23 11.06
CA LEU A 73 14.15 -30.47 10.60
C LEU A 73 14.97 -29.19 10.77
N GLY A 74 15.97 -29.25 11.65
CA GLY A 74 16.96 -28.18 11.77
C GLY A 74 18.01 -28.26 10.66
N SER A 75 18.49 -27.11 10.21
CA SER A 75 19.61 -26.99 9.28
C SER A 75 20.52 -25.82 9.68
N ASN A 76 21.62 -25.60 8.94
CA ASN A 76 22.42 -24.37 9.09
C ASN A 76 21.72 -23.14 8.50
N GLU A 77 20.62 -23.35 7.77
CA GLU A 77 19.87 -22.35 7.01
C GLU A 77 18.42 -22.24 7.51
N GLY A 78 18.21 -22.45 8.81
CA GLY A 78 16.92 -22.33 9.48
C GLY A 78 16.24 -23.66 9.76
N LEU A 79 14.96 -23.59 10.08
CA LEU A 79 14.13 -24.72 10.50
C LEU A 79 13.04 -25.00 9.44
N TRP A 80 12.78 -26.27 9.19
CA TRP A 80 11.75 -26.73 8.27
C TRP A 80 10.69 -27.55 9.00
N ARG A 81 9.43 -27.36 8.63
CA ARG A 81 8.31 -28.19 9.06
C ARG A 81 7.73 -28.91 7.85
N ILE A 82 7.59 -30.24 7.94
CA ILE A 82 6.99 -31.08 6.89
C ILE A 82 5.77 -31.81 7.46
N SER A 83 4.62 -31.60 6.85
CA SER A 83 3.34 -32.22 7.23
C SER A 83 2.58 -32.62 5.97
N GLU A 84 2.70 -33.89 5.57
CA GLU A 84 2.06 -34.43 4.35
C GLU A 84 0.53 -34.44 4.43
N THR A 85 -0.01 -34.33 5.65
CA THR A 85 -1.45 -34.30 5.94
C THR A 85 -2.04 -32.89 5.90
N GLU A 86 -1.24 -31.83 5.66
CA GLU A 86 -1.81 -30.50 5.48
C GLU A 86 -2.78 -30.50 4.28
N PRO A 87 -3.98 -29.92 4.45
CA PRO A 87 -4.95 -29.84 3.37
C PRO A 87 -4.49 -28.88 2.27
N GLU A 88 -3.79 -27.80 2.64
CA GLU A 88 -3.16 -26.89 1.69
C GLU A 88 -1.78 -27.44 1.30
N GLU A 89 -1.58 -27.67 0.01
CA GLU A 89 -0.33 -28.23 -0.53
C GLU A 89 0.87 -27.33 -0.24
N LEU A 90 0.68 -26.00 -0.32
CA LEU A 90 1.73 -25.03 -0.03
C LEU A 90 2.15 -25.01 1.45
N ASP A 91 1.33 -25.55 2.36
CA ASP A 91 1.64 -25.63 3.78
C ASP A 91 2.31 -26.95 4.18
N ARG A 92 2.39 -27.92 3.27
CA ARG A 92 3.06 -29.21 3.53
C ARG A 92 4.53 -29.04 3.83
N VAL A 93 5.17 -28.02 3.28
CA VAL A 93 6.55 -27.66 3.58
C VAL A 93 6.61 -26.19 3.95
N GLN A 94 7.09 -25.93 5.16
CA GLN A 94 7.13 -24.60 5.76
C GLN A 94 8.54 -24.26 6.23
N CYS A 95 8.98 -23.04 5.99
CA CYS A 95 10.31 -22.56 6.37
C CYS A 95 10.21 -21.53 7.51
N PHE A 96 11.17 -21.60 8.43
CA PHE A 96 11.29 -20.70 9.57
C PHE A 96 12.72 -20.14 9.57
N ARG A 97 12.86 -18.88 9.15
CA ARG A 97 14.14 -18.17 9.10
C ARG A 97 14.34 -17.30 10.35
N ALA A 98 15.60 -16.94 10.57
CA ALA A 98 16.04 -16.06 11.64
C ALA A 98 15.36 -14.68 11.58
N THR A 99 15.49 -13.96 12.69
CA THR A 99 14.78 -12.73 13.06
C THR A 99 13.27 -12.91 13.24
N ALA A 100 12.55 -13.64 12.40
CA ALA A 100 11.11 -13.91 12.62
C ALA A 100 10.87 -14.93 13.75
N TYR A 101 11.65 -16.01 13.78
CA TYR A 101 11.38 -17.14 14.68
C TYR A 101 12.53 -17.50 15.62
N MET A 102 13.74 -17.06 15.30
CA MET A 102 15.00 -17.36 15.99
C MET A 102 15.95 -16.15 15.87
N LEU A 103 17.07 -16.09 16.61
CA LEU A 103 18.05 -15.00 16.44
C LEU A 103 19.14 -15.29 15.40
N ASP A 104 19.28 -16.55 14.97
CA ASP A 104 20.15 -16.97 13.88
C ASP A 104 19.60 -18.25 13.21
N ASN A 105 20.13 -18.59 12.03
CA ASN A 105 19.66 -19.72 11.23
C ASN A 105 20.35 -21.05 11.57
N GLU A 106 21.40 -21.07 12.41
CA GLU A 106 22.19 -22.27 12.67
C GLU A 106 21.52 -23.15 13.74
N VAL A 107 20.53 -23.93 13.33
CA VAL A 107 19.75 -24.81 14.22
C VAL A 107 20.61 -25.99 14.67
N GLN A 108 20.66 -26.24 15.97
CA GLN A 108 21.49 -27.27 16.60
C GLN A 108 20.68 -28.39 17.25
N ALA A 109 19.49 -28.07 17.79
CA ALA A 109 18.58 -29.04 18.37
C ALA A 109 17.13 -28.53 18.27
N VAL A 110 16.19 -29.46 18.20
CA VAL A 110 14.75 -29.20 18.18
C VAL A 110 14.06 -30.25 19.04
N ASP A 111 13.04 -29.84 19.79
CA ASP A 111 12.17 -30.75 20.55
C ASP A 111 10.74 -30.20 20.60
N GLY A 112 9.77 -31.08 20.79
CA GLY A 112 8.36 -30.70 20.87
C GLY A 112 8.05 -29.85 22.09
N ASP A 113 7.07 -28.96 21.98
CA ASP A 113 6.51 -28.25 23.13
C ASP A 113 5.40 -29.02 23.87
N GLY A 114 5.06 -30.22 23.37
CA GLY A 114 3.97 -31.06 23.87
C GLY A 114 2.59 -30.74 23.26
N ASP A 115 2.52 -29.81 22.31
CA ASP A 115 1.33 -29.44 21.56
C ASP A 115 1.64 -29.48 20.04
N ASN A 116 1.49 -28.36 19.31
CA ASN A 116 1.79 -28.28 17.87
C ASN A 116 3.10 -27.55 17.57
N GLY A 117 3.81 -27.08 18.58
CA GLY A 117 5.00 -26.23 18.46
C GLY A 117 6.29 -26.95 18.86
N VAL A 118 7.38 -26.18 18.85
CA VAL A 118 8.72 -26.69 19.16
C VAL A 118 9.55 -25.70 19.96
N TYR A 119 10.47 -26.23 20.76
CA TYR A 119 11.63 -25.52 21.28
C TYR A 119 12.81 -25.73 20.33
N VAL A 120 13.49 -24.64 19.98
CA VAL A 120 14.58 -24.65 19.00
C VAL A 120 15.82 -24.03 19.62
N LEU A 121 16.92 -24.77 19.60
CA LEU A 121 18.24 -24.28 19.97
C LEU A 121 19.00 -23.92 18.70
N THR A 122 19.46 -22.67 18.60
CA THR A 122 20.36 -22.21 17.55
C THR A 122 21.74 -21.87 18.12
N ARG A 123 22.70 -21.46 17.30
CA ARG A 123 24.04 -21.06 17.78
C ARG A 123 23.99 -19.98 18.85
N THR A 124 23.09 -19.00 18.72
CA THR A 124 23.02 -17.81 19.58
C THR A 124 21.75 -17.71 20.42
N SER A 125 20.71 -18.50 20.12
CA SER A 125 19.41 -18.37 20.76
C SER A 125 18.77 -19.69 21.17
N VAL A 126 17.77 -19.57 22.04
CA VAL A 126 16.76 -20.59 22.28
C VAL A 126 15.40 -19.93 22.05
N ALA A 127 14.56 -20.58 21.24
CA ALA A 127 13.25 -20.08 20.89
C ALA A 127 12.15 -21.10 21.24
N HIS A 128 10.98 -20.60 21.60
CA HIS A 128 9.73 -21.38 21.61
C HIS A 128 8.87 -20.90 20.44
N ILE A 129 8.65 -21.76 19.46
CA ILE A 129 7.77 -21.50 18.32
C ILE A 129 6.46 -22.27 18.58
N ALA A 130 5.47 -21.60 19.12
CA ALA A 130 4.13 -22.16 19.30
C ALA A 130 3.36 -22.10 17.97
N MET A 131 2.59 -23.15 17.68
CA MET A 131 1.65 -23.20 16.57
C MET A 131 0.23 -23.22 17.15
N LYS A 132 -0.48 -22.09 17.13
CA LYS A 132 -1.79 -21.92 17.78
C LYS A 132 -2.90 -21.75 16.78
N LEU A 133 -4.00 -22.49 16.94
CA LEU A 133 -5.20 -22.30 16.13
C LEU A 133 -5.78 -20.91 16.40
N MET A 134 -5.93 -20.11 15.34
CA MET A 134 -6.50 -18.76 15.39
C MET A 134 -7.23 -18.46 14.08
N THR A 135 -8.31 -17.68 14.17
CA THR A 135 -9.08 -17.26 12.99
C THR A 135 -8.43 -16.06 12.31
N ALA A 136 -8.72 -15.88 11.02
CA ALA A 136 -8.33 -14.67 10.30
C ALA A 136 -9.00 -13.42 10.88
N LYS A 137 -10.25 -13.55 11.36
CA LYS A 137 -10.98 -12.50 12.08
C LYS A 137 -10.22 -11.97 13.29
N GLU A 138 -9.85 -12.88 14.20
CA GLU A 138 -9.13 -12.53 15.43
C GLU A 138 -7.80 -11.85 15.11
N LYS A 139 -7.06 -12.38 14.12
CA LYS A 139 -5.81 -11.78 13.65
C LYS A 139 -5.99 -10.37 13.10
N ALA A 140 -6.97 -10.16 12.21
CA ALA A 140 -7.25 -8.85 11.62
C ALA A 140 -7.70 -7.82 12.67
N VAL A 141 -8.50 -8.23 13.65
CA VAL A 141 -8.88 -7.37 14.78
C VAL A 141 -7.67 -7.05 15.66
N PHE A 142 -6.83 -8.04 15.96
CA PHE A 142 -5.60 -7.82 16.74
C PHE A 142 -4.71 -6.76 16.09
N LEU A 143 -4.45 -6.89 14.79
CA LEU A 143 -3.59 -5.94 14.08
C LEU A 143 -4.19 -4.54 13.97
N SER A 144 -5.51 -4.41 13.78
CA SER A 144 -6.20 -3.10 13.81
C SER A 144 -6.04 -2.42 15.19
N GLU A 145 -6.08 -3.17 16.28
CA GLU A 145 -5.84 -2.63 17.63
C GLU A 145 -4.35 -2.28 17.87
N VAL A 146 -3.41 -3.02 17.28
CA VAL A 146 -1.99 -2.64 17.28
C VAL A 146 -1.80 -1.30 16.56
N ASP A 147 -2.43 -1.13 15.39
CA ASP A 147 -2.39 0.12 14.63
C ASP A 147 -2.97 1.28 15.44
N MET A 148 -4.14 1.08 16.07
CA MET A 148 -4.80 2.07 16.94
C MET A 148 -3.96 2.50 18.15
N LYS A 149 -3.19 1.57 18.73
CA LYS A 149 -2.48 1.78 20.01
C LYS A 149 -1.03 2.22 19.86
N HIS A 150 -0.34 1.74 18.82
CA HIS A 150 1.13 1.85 18.73
C HIS A 150 1.64 2.49 17.44
N VAL A 151 0.88 2.41 16.35
CA VAL A 151 1.33 2.88 15.04
C VAL A 151 0.78 4.27 14.75
N GLN A 152 -0.49 4.53 15.08
CA GLN A 152 -1.11 5.80 14.71
C GLN A 152 -0.61 6.99 15.52
N ARG A 153 -0.69 8.15 14.87
CA ARG A 153 -0.45 9.47 15.45
C ARG A 153 -1.49 10.44 14.90
N ARG A 154 -2.35 10.98 15.77
CA ARG A 154 -3.47 11.85 15.34
C ARG A 154 -4.38 11.19 14.29
N GLY A 155 -4.41 9.86 14.23
CA GLY A 155 -5.18 9.08 13.27
C GLY A 155 -4.45 8.72 11.98
N MET A 156 -3.24 9.24 11.77
CA MET A 156 -2.41 8.87 10.63
C MET A 156 -1.55 7.66 10.97
N LEU A 157 -1.42 6.75 10.01
CA LEU A 157 -0.62 5.54 10.05
C LEU A 157 0.52 5.64 9.03
N SER A 158 1.76 5.51 9.51
CA SER A 158 2.94 5.41 8.64
C SER A 158 4.10 4.68 9.33
N GLY A 159 3.75 3.56 9.95
CA GLY A 159 4.65 2.76 10.75
C GLY A 159 4.95 3.32 12.14
N GLY A 160 5.63 2.49 12.93
CA GLY A 160 6.03 2.80 14.30
C GLY A 160 7.53 2.61 14.51
N ARG A 161 8.06 3.23 15.55
CA ARG A 161 9.44 3.01 16.03
C ARG A 161 9.47 2.74 17.52
N TRP A 162 10.48 1.99 17.92
CA TRP A 162 10.79 1.85 19.32
C TRP A 162 11.51 3.09 19.86
N ASP A 163 10.92 3.73 20.86
CA ASP A 163 11.55 4.78 21.65
C ASP A 163 12.35 4.14 22.79
N GLU A 164 13.67 4.08 22.62
CA GLU A 164 14.57 3.47 23.61
C GLU A 164 14.59 4.20 24.95
N LYS A 165 14.31 5.51 24.98
CA LYS A 165 14.33 6.31 26.20
C LYS A 165 13.11 6.00 27.06
N ASN A 166 11.94 5.93 26.44
CA ASN A 166 10.67 5.73 27.13
C ASN A 166 10.19 4.27 27.11
N LYS A 167 10.91 3.36 26.44
CA LYS A 167 10.62 1.93 26.33
C LYS A 167 9.19 1.67 25.84
N ARG A 168 8.81 2.35 24.76
CA ARG A 168 7.48 2.26 24.14
C ARG A 168 7.56 2.36 22.62
N TRP A 169 6.54 1.84 21.94
CA TRP A 169 6.29 2.17 20.53
C TRP A 169 5.74 3.58 20.39
N VAL A 170 6.15 4.26 19.32
CA VAL A 170 5.66 5.59 18.93
C VAL A 170 5.45 5.58 17.42
N GLY A 171 4.30 6.09 16.97
CA GLY A 171 4.03 6.31 15.55
C GLY A 171 5.06 7.23 14.89
N ARG A 172 5.29 7.03 13.60
CA ARG A 172 6.18 7.88 12.79
C ARG A 172 5.40 8.95 12.04
N GLU A 173 6.13 9.94 11.51
CA GLU A 173 5.63 10.80 10.44
C GLU A 173 6.35 10.42 9.15
N SER A 174 5.60 10.28 8.07
CA SER A 174 6.11 9.86 6.77
C SER A 174 5.53 10.71 5.65
N ASP A 175 6.15 10.60 4.48
CA ASP A 175 5.63 11.13 3.23
C ASP A 175 4.25 10.52 2.90
N ASN A 176 4.05 9.23 3.17
CA ASN A 176 2.87 8.49 2.71
C ASN A 176 1.81 8.31 3.81
N ASP A 177 1.70 9.26 4.75
CA ASP A 177 0.79 9.20 5.90
C ASP A 177 -0.65 8.89 5.45
N GLY A 178 -1.18 9.57 4.43
CA GLY A 178 -2.58 9.41 4.07
C GLY A 178 -2.86 8.17 3.22
N LEU A 179 -1.99 7.78 2.28
CA LEU A 179 -2.16 6.54 1.51
C LEU A 179 -2.22 5.30 2.42
N TRP A 180 -1.23 5.11 3.29
CA TRP A 180 -1.18 3.93 4.14
C TRP A 180 -2.35 3.89 5.14
N THR A 181 -2.74 5.06 5.66
CA THR A 181 -3.96 5.20 6.45
C THR A 181 -5.20 4.81 5.65
N ALA A 182 -5.29 5.20 4.38
CA ALA A 182 -6.44 4.92 3.54
C ALA A 182 -6.66 3.42 3.32
N LEU A 183 -5.60 2.63 3.12
CA LEU A 183 -5.74 1.19 2.96
C LEU A 183 -6.30 0.52 4.24
N VAL A 184 -5.79 0.89 5.41
CA VAL A 184 -6.37 0.42 6.69
C VAL A 184 -7.81 0.90 6.86
N ALA A 185 -8.10 2.16 6.50
CA ALA A 185 -9.45 2.72 6.56
C ALA A 185 -10.43 1.93 5.69
N MET A 186 -10.06 1.56 4.45
CA MET A 186 -10.89 0.74 3.58
C MET A 186 -11.28 -0.58 4.25
N GLY A 187 -10.31 -1.26 4.87
CA GLY A 187 -10.53 -2.49 5.61
C GLY A 187 -11.44 -2.29 6.83
N ASP A 188 -11.18 -1.29 7.66
CA ASP A 188 -11.95 -1.06 8.89
C ASP A 188 -13.37 -0.51 8.63
N ILE A 189 -13.59 0.26 7.55
CA ILE A 189 -14.94 0.64 7.08
C ILE A 189 -15.70 -0.61 6.68
N CYS A 190 -15.07 -1.50 5.91
CA CYS A 190 -15.66 -2.78 5.53
C CYS A 190 -15.91 -3.69 6.74
N ARG A 191 -15.01 -3.68 7.74
CA ARG A 191 -15.21 -4.37 9.02
C ARG A 191 -16.50 -3.91 9.69
N TYR A 192 -16.69 -2.60 9.82
CA TYR A 192 -17.92 -2.07 10.42
C TYR A 192 -19.17 -2.53 9.66
N ALA A 193 -19.18 -2.43 8.33
CA ALA A 193 -20.29 -2.88 7.51
C ALA A 193 -20.58 -4.38 7.70
N VAL A 194 -19.55 -5.22 7.66
CA VAL A 194 -19.69 -6.68 7.83
C VAL A 194 -20.21 -7.04 9.22
N LEU A 195 -19.65 -6.46 10.28
CA LEU A 195 -20.07 -6.77 11.66
C LEU A 195 -21.47 -6.27 11.96
N LYS A 196 -21.87 -5.12 11.40
CA LYS A 196 -23.22 -4.58 11.54
C LYS A 196 -24.28 -5.52 10.96
N ASP A 197 -23.97 -6.19 9.85
CA ASP A 197 -24.87 -7.13 9.17
C ASP A 197 -24.75 -8.57 9.71
N ASP A 198 -23.74 -8.87 10.55
CA ASP A 198 -23.49 -10.19 11.12
C ASP A 198 -24.24 -10.37 12.45
N PRO A 199 -25.26 -11.24 12.52
CA PRO A 199 -26.08 -11.43 13.73
C PRO A 199 -25.30 -12.05 14.90
N SER A 200 -24.10 -12.58 14.67
CA SER A 200 -23.23 -13.10 15.73
C SER A 200 -22.39 -12.02 16.42
N SER A 201 -22.33 -10.81 15.84
CA SER A 201 -21.52 -9.72 16.36
C SER A 201 -22.18 -9.04 17.56
N THR A 202 -21.38 -8.74 18.57
CA THR A 202 -21.81 -8.01 19.77
C THR A 202 -21.95 -6.52 19.49
N LYS A 203 -22.68 -5.80 20.35
CA LYS A 203 -22.84 -4.35 20.21
C LYS A 203 -21.51 -3.63 20.41
N GLU A 204 -20.68 -4.16 21.29
CA GLU A 204 -19.35 -3.64 21.62
C GLU A 204 -18.40 -3.78 20.44
N GLU A 205 -18.39 -4.94 19.76
CA GLU A 205 -17.61 -5.14 18.53
C GLU A 205 -18.02 -4.18 17.41
N ILE A 206 -19.33 -4.02 17.20
CA ILE A 206 -19.88 -3.11 16.18
C ILE A 206 -19.52 -1.65 16.51
N ALA A 207 -19.69 -1.24 17.77
CA ALA A 207 -19.36 0.11 18.21
C ALA A 207 -17.86 0.42 18.05
N ARG A 208 -16.99 -0.53 18.44
CA ARG A 208 -15.54 -0.39 18.27
C ARG A 208 -15.14 -0.33 16.80
N ALA A 209 -15.74 -1.15 15.94
CA ALA A 209 -15.47 -1.11 14.50
C ALA A 209 -15.89 0.24 13.90
N LYS A 210 -17.04 0.80 14.29
CA LYS A 210 -17.48 2.13 13.85
C LYS A 210 -16.51 3.22 14.29
N GLU A 211 -16.09 3.19 15.54
CA GLU A 211 -15.14 4.17 16.11
C GLU A 211 -13.84 4.19 15.30
N VAL A 212 -13.24 3.02 15.08
CA VAL A 212 -11.98 2.88 14.34
C VAL A 212 -12.13 3.30 12.88
N ALA A 213 -13.18 2.84 12.18
CA ALA A 213 -13.47 3.23 10.80
C ALA A 213 -13.64 4.74 10.64
N THR A 214 -14.35 5.37 11.58
CA THR A 214 -14.56 6.83 11.60
C THR A 214 -13.24 7.56 11.83
N ARG A 215 -12.42 7.07 12.76
CA ARG A 215 -11.13 7.69 13.12
C ARG A 215 -10.18 7.78 11.93
N TRP A 216 -10.06 6.70 11.15
CA TRP A 216 -9.21 6.66 9.97
C TRP A 216 -9.77 7.52 8.83
N THR A 217 -11.09 7.49 8.64
CA THR A 217 -11.77 8.34 7.64
C THR A 217 -11.52 9.82 7.91
N GLU A 218 -11.66 10.26 9.16
CA GLU A 218 -11.42 11.64 9.56
C GLU A 218 -9.95 12.04 9.37
N ALA A 219 -9.01 11.12 9.64
CA ALA A 219 -7.60 11.38 9.40
C ALA A 219 -7.32 11.63 7.90
N VAL A 220 -7.75 10.72 7.02
CA VAL A 220 -7.59 10.88 5.56
C VAL A 220 -8.26 12.18 5.09
N LEU A 221 -9.48 12.48 5.54
CA LEU A 221 -10.18 13.73 5.22
C LEU A 221 -9.41 14.97 5.68
N LEU A 222 -8.77 14.94 6.84
CA LEU A 222 -8.04 16.09 7.37
C LEU A 222 -6.96 16.57 6.39
N LEU A 223 -6.22 15.69 5.71
CA LEU A 223 -5.21 16.08 4.72
C LEU A 223 -5.81 16.86 3.54
N ALA A 224 -7.04 16.54 3.16
CA ALA A 224 -7.74 17.24 2.09
C ALA A 224 -8.27 18.63 2.53
N TYR A 225 -8.47 18.84 3.84
CA TYR A 225 -8.90 20.12 4.39
C TYR A 225 -7.74 21.00 4.88
N ILE A 226 -6.59 20.42 5.24
CA ILE A 226 -5.46 21.17 5.81
C ILE A 226 -5.02 22.33 4.94
N PRO A 227 -4.80 22.21 3.62
CA PRO A 227 -4.36 23.33 2.79
C PRO A 227 -5.26 24.56 2.94
N ALA A 228 -6.59 24.34 2.98
CA ALA A 228 -7.61 25.36 3.16
C ALA A 228 -7.42 26.58 2.22
N TRP A 229 -6.87 26.34 1.03
CA TRP A 229 -6.54 27.40 0.07
C TRP A 229 -7.78 27.97 -0.58
N LYS A 230 -7.83 29.30 -0.71
CA LYS A 230 -9.00 30.02 -1.24
C LYS A 230 -8.69 30.71 -2.57
N GLY A 231 -9.58 30.54 -3.54
CA GLY A 231 -9.59 31.27 -4.80
C GLY A 231 -8.63 30.74 -5.87
N VAL A 232 -8.00 31.68 -6.58
CA VAL A 232 -7.13 31.40 -7.73
C VAL A 232 -5.77 32.09 -7.58
N VAL A 233 -4.74 31.54 -8.21
CA VAL A 233 -3.38 32.10 -8.25
C VAL A 233 -2.93 32.38 -9.68
N PRO A 234 -2.15 33.46 -9.92
CA PRO A 234 -1.52 33.67 -11.21
C PRO A 234 -0.42 32.63 -11.42
N SER A 235 -0.33 32.12 -12.64
CA SER A 235 0.62 31.08 -13.02
C SER A 235 1.18 31.36 -14.39
N PHE A 236 2.47 31.05 -14.57
CA PHE A 236 3.09 31.04 -15.89
C PHE A 236 2.55 29.84 -16.68
N VAL A 237 2.38 30.04 -17.98
CA VAL A 237 2.09 28.95 -18.91
C VAL A 237 3.41 28.25 -19.26
N ARG A 238 3.54 27.00 -18.84
CA ARG A 238 4.70 26.14 -19.04
C ARG A 238 4.27 24.82 -19.67
N TYR A 239 5.13 24.23 -20.46
CA TYR A 239 4.94 22.87 -20.99
C TYR A 239 5.65 21.87 -20.05
N ASN A 240 5.40 20.57 -20.21
CA ASN A 240 6.12 19.54 -19.47
C ASN A 240 7.54 19.44 -20.01
N GLU A 241 8.53 19.48 -19.13
CA GLU A 241 9.92 19.28 -19.53
C GLU A 241 10.07 17.86 -20.12
N PRO A 242 10.56 17.73 -21.36
CA PRO A 242 10.55 16.44 -22.04
C PRO A 242 11.43 15.44 -21.31
N GLY A 243 10.86 14.27 -21.02
CA GLY A 243 11.56 13.18 -20.35
C GLY A 243 11.61 13.29 -18.83
N THR A 244 10.92 14.26 -18.23
CA THR A 244 10.89 14.43 -16.77
C THR A 244 9.46 14.56 -16.26
N ASN A 245 9.33 14.60 -14.93
CA ASN A 245 8.09 14.89 -14.21
C ASN A 245 8.01 16.37 -13.75
N ARG A 246 8.64 17.29 -14.49
CA ARG A 246 8.75 18.72 -14.18
C ARG A 246 8.04 19.61 -15.18
N ALA A 247 7.68 20.82 -14.75
CA ALA A 247 7.36 21.88 -15.69
C ALA A 247 8.67 22.44 -16.30
N SER A 248 8.60 22.89 -17.54
CA SER A 248 9.74 23.54 -18.21
C SER A 248 10.20 24.79 -17.44
N LYS A 249 11.51 25.04 -17.44
CA LYS A 249 12.06 26.34 -16.97
C LYS A 249 11.59 27.50 -17.84
N GLU A 250 11.35 27.23 -19.12
CA GLU A 250 10.80 28.18 -20.09
C GLU A 250 9.30 28.40 -19.87
N PHE A 251 8.85 29.62 -20.08
CA PHE A 251 7.44 30.00 -20.10
C PHE A 251 7.06 30.54 -21.48
N LEU A 252 5.77 30.44 -21.81
CA LEU A 252 5.21 31.02 -23.02
C LEU A 252 5.30 32.55 -22.94
N LEU A 253 5.79 33.20 -23.99
CA LEU A 253 5.85 34.65 -24.08
C LEU A 253 4.45 35.25 -24.27
N GLU A 254 4.23 36.44 -23.70
CA GLU A 254 2.95 37.15 -23.76
C GLU A 254 2.40 37.26 -25.20
N GLY A 255 1.13 36.91 -25.38
CA GLY A 255 0.44 36.99 -26.67
C GLY A 255 0.82 35.91 -27.70
N LYS A 256 1.62 34.92 -27.30
CA LYS A 256 1.91 33.72 -28.10
C LYS A 256 0.86 32.63 -27.86
N GLU A 257 0.75 31.71 -28.81
CA GLU A 257 -0.20 30.61 -28.73
C GLU A 257 0.47 29.37 -28.15
N TYR A 258 -0.17 28.70 -27.18
CA TYR A 258 0.32 27.44 -26.64
C TYR A 258 0.24 26.34 -27.72
N LYS A 259 1.37 26.07 -28.39
CA LYS A 259 1.51 24.97 -29.37
C LYS A 259 2.65 24.04 -29.01
N ILE A 260 2.28 22.84 -28.60
CA ILE A 260 3.18 21.68 -28.45
C ILE A 260 2.95 20.70 -29.61
N ASN A 261 3.98 19.95 -30.00
CA ASN A 261 3.92 18.95 -31.06
C ASN A 261 3.24 17.64 -30.58
N MET A 262 2.02 17.75 -30.07
CA MET A 262 1.23 16.61 -29.59
C MET A 262 0.29 16.10 -30.70
N PRO A 263 0.10 14.77 -30.84
CA PRO A 263 -0.89 14.22 -31.78
C PRO A 263 -2.31 14.65 -31.41
N ASP A 264 -3.21 14.68 -32.40
CA ASP A 264 -4.64 14.99 -32.17
C ASP A 264 -5.32 13.90 -31.32
N ASN A 265 -4.90 12.65 -31.49
CA ASN A 265 -5.44 11.46 -30.83
C ASN A 265 -4.85 11.25 -29.42
N GLY A 266 -5.56 10.49 -28.57
CA GLY A 266 -5.09 10.15 -27.22
C GLY A 266 -3.82 9.29 -27.15
N PRO A 267 -3.21 9.12 -25.96
CA PRO A 267 -2.00 8.32 -25.75
C PRO A 267 -2.14 6.81 -26.02
N THR A 268 -3.37 6.30 -26.20
CA THR A 268 -3.65 4.89 -26.48
C THR A 268 -3.01 4.43 -27.80
N GLY A 269 -2.17 3.40 -27.75
CA GLY A 269 -1.54 2.79 -28.92
C GLY A 269 -0.49 3.68 -29.59
N TYR A 270 -0.09 4.78 -28.95
CA TYR A 270 0.85 5.75 -29.48
C TYR A 270 2.10 5.86 -28.62
N VAL A 271 3.22 5.97 -29.31
CA VAL A 271 4.55 6.26 -28.78
C VAL A 271 5.08 7.46 -29.58
N VAL A 272 5.17 8.62 -28.95
CA VAL A 272 5.82 9.79 -29.56
C VAL A 272 7.22 9.92 -29.00
N SER A 273 8.21 9.97 -29.89
CA SER A 273 9.63 10.01 -29.49
C SER A 273 10.06 11.32 -28.84
N LYS A 274 9.33 12.42 -29.05
CA LYS A 274 9.54 13.64 -28.26
C LYS A 274 8.37 14.60 -28.35
N VAL A 275 7.83 14.99 -27.20
CA VAL A 275 6.86 16.10 -27.07
C VAL A 275 7.57 17.35 -26.57
N GLY A 276 7.18 18.52 -27.07
CA GLY A 276 7.72 19.83 -26.74
C GLY A 276 7.15 20.95 -27.62
N PRO A 277 7.68 22.19 -27.50
CA PRO A 277 7.24 23.34 -28.28
C PRO A 277 7.29 23.13 -29.79
N LEU A 278 6.19 23.43 -30.48
CA LEU A 278 6.16 23.46 -31.95
C LEU A 278 6.94 24.67 -32.51
N HIS A 279 6.88 25.78 -31.77
CA HIS A 279 7.57 27.04 -32.06
C HIS A 279 8.48 27.39 -30.87
N PRO A 280 9.70 26.84 -30.78
CA PRO A 280 10.60 27.08 -29.64
C PRO A 280 10.86 28.56 -29.35
N GLU A 281 10.82 29.41 -30.37
CA GLU A 281 10.98 30.87 -30.25
C GLU A 281 9.88 31.59 -29.45
N ASP A 282 8.73 30.95 -29.25
CA ASP A 282 7.63 31.48 -28.44
C ASP A 282 7.81 31.22 -26.94
N TRP A 283 8.85 30.49 -26.56
CA TRP A 283 9.15 30.07 -25.19
C TRP A 283 10.51 30.62 -24.76
N ALA A 284 10.60 31.10 -23.53
CA ALA A 284 11.85 31.64 -23.01
C ALA A 284 11.94 31.58 -21.49
N THR A 285 13.16 31.71 -20.96
CA THR A 285 13.42 31.90 -19.52
C THR A 285 13.44 33.38 -19.11
N GLN A 286 13.38 34.29 -20.08
CA GLN A 286 13.40 35.75 -19.89
C GLN A 286 12.39 36.41 -20.84
N GLY A 287 11.74 37.49 -20.39
CA GLY A 287 10.71 38.20 -21.16
C GLY A 287 9.43 38.39 -20.33
N MET A 288 8.39 38.93 -20.96
CA MET A 288 7.06 39.00 -20.34
C MET A 288 6.35 37.65 -20.52
N PRO A 289 6.00 36.95 -19.43
CA PRO A 289 5.30 35.67 -19.50
C PRO A 289 3.81 35.85 -19.80
N GLU A 290 3.23 34.88 -20.50
CA GLU A 290 1.78 34.67 -20.53
C GLU A 290 1.32 34.18 -19.15
N ILE A 291 0.26 34.80 -18.61
CA ILE A 291 -0.27 34.52 -17.26
C ILE A 291 -1.68 33.94 -17.37
N VAL A 292 -1.89 32.80 -16.72
CA VAL A 292 -3.22 32.21 -16.50
C VAL A 292 -3.54 32.16 -15.00
N PHE A 293 -4.83 32.10 -14.66
CA PHE A 293 -5.28 31.95 -13.27
C PHE A 293 -5.68 30.51 -13.00
N ARG A 294 -5.06 29.88 -11.99
CA ARG A 294 -5.26 28.48 -11.61
C ARG A 294 -6.05 28.39 -10.33
N ASN A 295 -7.03 27.49 -10.27
CA ASN A 295 -7.80 27.22 -9.07
C ASN A 295 -6.95 26.43 -8.07
N VAL A 296 -6.89 26.89 -6.83
CA VAL A 296 -6.12 26.23 -5.75
C VAL A 296 -7.03 25.56 -4.72
N GLU A 297 -8.33 25.82 -4.76
CA GLU A 297 -9.29 25.20 -3.87
C GLU A 297 -9.37 23.69 -4.15
N GLY A 298 -9.56 22.88 -3.11
CA GLY A 298 -9.64 21.42 -3.24
C GLY A 298 -8.28 20.71 -3.35
N TYR A 299 -7.16 21.41 -3.18
CA TYR A 299 -5.85 20.76 -3.10
C TYR A 299 -5.74 19.85 -1.86
N ILE A 300 -5.19 18.64 -2.02
CA ILE A 300 -4.94 17.67 -0.93
C ILE A 300 -3.46 17.67 -0.53
N ALA A 301 -3.17 17.84 0.75
CA ALA A 301 -1.80 17.73 1.27
C ALA A 301 -1.33 16.27 1.30
N ARG A 302 -0.04 16.04 1.08
CA ARG A 302 0.58 14.71 1.15
C ARG A 302 0.73 14.23 2.60
N SER A 303 1.18 15.12 3.47
CA SER A 303 1.35 14.87 4.90
C SER A 303 1.25 16.17 5.69
N TYR A 304 1.09 16.09 7.01
CA TYR A 304 1.13 17.26 7.88
C TYR A 304 1.84 16.98 9.21
N HIS A 305 2.43 18.05 9.73
CA HIS A 305 3.28 18.08 10.91
C HIS A 305 2.83 19.23 11.82
N VAL A 306 2.98 19.04 13.13
CA VAL A 306 2.88 20.10 14.14
C VAL A 306 4.25 20.26 14.82
N ASN A 307 4.53 21.40 15.47
CA ASN A 307 5.86 21.72 16.02
C ASN A 307 6.19 20.95 17.32
N ASP A 308 6.13 19.64 17.26
CA ASP A 308 6.28 18.71 18.38
C ASP A 308 7.75 18.24 18.52
N PRO A 309 8.38 18.37 19.71
CA PRO A 309 9.71 17.82 19.93
C PRO A 309 9.78 16.28 19.96
N GLU A 310 8.66 15.55 20.07
CA GLU A 310 8.62 14.08 20.10
C GLU A 310 8.44 13.44 18.70
N ASN A 311 7.98 14.21 17.70
CA ASN A 311 7.76 13.72 16.35
C ASN A 311 9.04 13.67 15.52
N ASP A 312 8.96 12.98 14.38
CA ASP A 312 10.02 13.00 13.39
C ASP A 312 10.30 14.43 12.90
N PRO A 313 11.57 14.77 12.61
CA PRO A 313 11.88 16.04 11.98
C PRO A 313 11.17 16.12 10.63
N ILE A 314 10.65 17.30 10.30
CA ILE A 314 10.03 17.55 9.00
C ILE A 314 11.10 17.37 7.92
N PRO A 315 10.88 16.50 6.91
CA PRO A 315 11.88 16.19 5.89
C PRO A 315 11.89 17.27 4.81
N PHE A 316 12.39 18.46 5.14
CA PHE A 316 12.38 19.62 4.23
C PHE A 316 13.17 19.39 2.93
N GLU A 317 14.03 18.38 2.87
CA GLU A 317 14.76 17.93 1.68
C GLU A 317 13.90 17.12 0.69
N ASP A 318 12.69 16.71 1.06
CA ASP A 318 11.82 15.84 0.26
C ASP A 318 10.52 16.55 -0.17
N GLY A 319 10.62 17.41 -1.17
CA GLY A 319 9.48 18.11 -1.77
C GLY A 319 9.21 19.50 -1.20
N VAL A 320 8.01 20.01 -1.49
CA VAL A 320 7.59 21.37 -1.14
C VAL A 320 6.79 21.36 0.15
N PHE A 321 7.10 22.30 1.06
CA PHE A 321 6.38 22.47 2.31
C PHE A 321 5.82 23.87 2.47
N PHE A 322 4.65 23.96 3.12
CA PHE A 322 4.03 25.21 3.53
C PHE A 322 3.79 25.21 5.03
N ARG A 323 4.05 26.36 5.66
CA ARG A 323 3.69 26.62 7.05
C ARG A 323 2.49 27.56 7.11
N LYS A 324 1.48 27.17 7.88
CA LYS A 324 0.37 28.07 8.21
C LYS A 324 0.81 29.15 9.19
N LYS A 325 0.37 30.38 8.96
CA LYS A 325 0.64 31.54 9.81
C LYS A 325 -0.55 32.48 9.81
N ARG A 326 -0.81 33.13 10.94
CA ARG A 326 -1.73 34.27 10.99
C ARG A 326 -0.99 35.56 10.69
N THR A 327 -1.54 36.38 9.79
CA THR A 327 -1.08 37.74 9.54
C THR A 327 -1.38 38.65 10.75
N PRO A 328 -0.79 39.86 10.85
CA PRO A 328 -1.08 40.78 11.95
C PRO A 328 -2.57 41.14 12.12
N ASP A 329 -3.34 41.10 11.03
CA ASP A 329 -4.80 41.30 11.00
C ASP A 329 -5.61 40.02 11.27
N GLY A 330 -4.94 38.89 11.58
CA GLY A 330 -5.56 37.64 12.02
C GLY A 330 -5.93 36.65 10.91
N LYS A 331 -5.75 37.02 9.63
CA LYS A 331 -6.02 36.16 8.48
C LYS A 331 -5.05 34.98 8.44
N LEU A 332 -5.56 33.77 8.24
CA LEU A 332 -4.73 32.58 8.07
C LEU A 332 -4.20 32.49 6.64
N ILE A 333 -2.89 32.38 6.50
CA ILE A 333 -2.18 32.20 5.23
C ILE A 333 -1.26 30.99 5.32
N SER A 334 -0.92 30.41 4.18
CA SER A 334 0.14 29.41 4.07
C SER A 334 1.35 30.04 3.39
N VAL A 335 2.52 29.90 4.00
CA VAL A 335 3.78 30.45 3.50
C VAL A 335 4.71 29.31 3.14
N ARG A 336 5.19 29.30 1.90
CA ARG A 336 6.17 28.32 1.43
C ARG A 336 7.43 28.39 2.28
N ILE A 337 7.93 27.23 2.67
CA ILE A 337 9.21 27.08 3.35
C ILE A 337 10.28 26.84 2.29
N PRO A 338 11.41 27.57 2.32
CA PRO A 338 12.54 27.25 1.45
C PRO A 338 12.97 25.80 1.65
N SER A 339 13.01 25.05 0.55
CA SER A 339 13.47 23.66 0.51
C SER A 339 14.75 23.58 -0.33
N THR A 340 15.58 22.58 -0.04
CA THR A 340 16.73 22.20 -0.88
C THR A 340 16.39 21.08 -1.84
N SER A 341 15.13 20.65 -1.89
CA SER A 341 14.67 19.56 -2.74
C SER A 341 14.63 20.01 -4.20
N GLU A 342 15.04 19.14 -5.10
CA GLU A 342 14.73 19.29 -6.53
C GLU A 342 13.28 18.85 -6.82
N LYS A 343 12.59 18.21 -5.85
CA LYS A 343 11.18 17.78 -5.95
C LYS A 343 10.20 18.94 -5.76
N GLY A 344 9.31 19.12 -6.72
CA GLY A 344 8.27 20.16 -6.74
C GLY A 344 8.82 21.60 -6.79
N ASP A 345 10.10 21.82 -7.09
CA ASP A 345 10.73 23.16 -7.01
C ASP A 345 10.45 24.07 -8.23
N ASP A 346 9.26 23.94 -8.82
CA ASP A 346 8.79 24.83 -9.89
C ASP A 346 8.29 26.19 -9.34
N LEU A 347 8.35 26.37 -8.01
CA LEU A 347 7.75 27.47 -7.26
C LEU A 347 8.72 28.62 -6.94
N PRO A 348 8.20 29.86 -6.83
CA PRO A 348 8.97 30.97 -6.27
C PRO A 348 9.40 30.72 -4.81
N PRO A 349 10.63 31.08 -4.39
CA PRO A 349 11.12 30.84 -3.03
C PRO A 349 10.27 31.48 -1.91
N LEU A 350 9.63 32.61 -2.22
CA LEU A 350 8.74 33.32 -1.32
C LEU A 350 7.35 33.37 -1.94
N LEU A 351 6.53 32.40 -1.56
CA LEU A 351 5.15 32.28 -1.99
C LEU A 351 4.25 32.22 -0.76
N SER A 352 3.19 33.03 -0.75
CA SER A 352 2.16 33.01 0.27
C SER A 352 0.79 32.92 -0.38
N ILE A 353 -0.08 32.10 0.19
CA ILE A 353 -1.43 31.88 -0.33
C ILE A 353 -2.47 32.01 0.77
N ASP A 354 -3.65 32.53 0.40
CA ASP A 354 -4.80 32.61 1.29
C ASP A 354 -5.20 31.20 1.74
N SER A 355 -5.17 30.95 3.04
CA SER A 355 -5.44 29.65 3.66
C SER A 355 -6.60 29.76 4.65
N SER A 356 -7.55 30.67 4.36
CA SER A 356 -8.67 31.05 5.23
C SER A 356 -9.95 30.25 5.01
N MET A 357 -9.94 29.22 4.16
CA MET A 357 -11.09 28.31 4.13
C MET A 357 -11.21 27.56 5.46
N GLU A 358 -12.43 27.18 5.80
CA GLU A 358 -12.70 26.47 7.04
C GLU A 358 -12.19 25.03 6.97
N ILE A 359 -11.42 24.63 7.99
CA ILE A 359 -11.20 23.22 8.34
C ILE A 359 -12.34 22.86 9.29
N PRO A 360 -13.19 21.86 8.99
CA PRO A 360 -14.31 21.49 9.85
C PRO A 360 -13.86 21.20 11.29
N GLU A 361 -14.54 21.77 12.29
CA GLU A 361 -14.16 21.65 13.71
C GLU A 361 -13.99 20.20 14.16
N ARG A 362 -14.80 19.30 13.62
CA ARG A 362 -14.70 17.85 13.85
C ARG A 362 -13.33 17.28 13.45
N LEU A 363 -12.79 17.69 12.30
CA LEU A 363 -11.46 17.27 11.84
C LEU A 363 -10.35 18.01 12.59
N ARG A 364 -10.59 19.27 13.00
CA ARG A 364 -9.61 20.07 13.77
C ARG A 364 -9.24 19.41 15.10
N LYS A 365 -10.21 18.77 15.77
CA LYS A 365 -10.00 18.02 17.01
C LYS A 365 -8.90 16.98 16.94
N LEU A 366 -8.61 16.43 15.77
CA LEU A 366 -7.52 15.46 15.60
C LEU A 366 -6.15 16.02 15.97
N TYR A 367 -5.94 17.34 15.89
CA TYR A 367 -4.73 18.00 16.38
C TYR A 367 -5.00 18.97 17.53
N THR A 368 -6.16 19.63 17.60
CA THR A 368 -6.44 20.61 18.65
C THR A 368 -6.68 19.97 20.01
N ASP A 369 -7.14 18.71 20.09
CA ASP A 369 -7.36 18.04 21.38
C ASP A 369 -6.04 17.56 22.00
N GLU A 370 -4.97 17.45 21.19
CA GLU A 370 -3.63 17.15 21.69
C GLU A 370 -2.97 18.38 22.34
N VAL A 371 -2.13 18.12 23.34
CA VAL A 371 -1.37 19.15 24.05
C VAL A 371 0.08 19.07 23.63
N ASN A 372 0.63 20.20 23.20
CA ASN A 372 2.05 20.36 22.93
C ASN A 372 2.87 20.09 24.20
N PRO A 373 3.71 19.04 24.24
CA PRO A 373 4.44 18.67 25.45
C PRO A 373 5.48 19.74 25.86
N LYS A 374 5.95 20.58 24.92
CA LYS A 374 6.92 21.65 25.17
C LYS A 374 6.29 22.91 25.77
N THR A 375 5.08 23.25 25.35
CA THR A 375 4.44 24.54 25.71
C THR A 375 3.26 24.39 26.66
N GLY A 376 2.72 23.18 26.82
CA GLY A 376 1.50 22.91 27.60
C GLY A 376 0.23 23.48 26.98
N LYS A 377 0.27 23.92 25.71
CA LYS A 377 -0.88 24.48 24.97
C LYS A 377 -1.36 23.49 23.93
N HIS A 378 -2.65 23.58 23.60
CA HIS A 378 -3.21 22.88 22.45
C HIS A 378 -2.63 23.40 21.13
N TRP A 379 -2.53 22.53 20.13
CA TRP A 379 -2.12 22.93 18.78
C TRP A 379 -3.18 23.78 18.10
N GLY A 380 -2.75 24.80 17.37
CA GLY A 380 -3.60 25.61 16.50
C GLY A 380 -3.29 25.41 15.02
N ASP A 381 -4.11 25.98 14.15
CA ASP A 381 -3.91 25.88 12.70
C ASP A 381 -2.55 26.48 12.27
N ASP A 382 -2.05 27.50 12.97
CA ASP A 382 -0.76 28.17 12.74
C ASP A 382 0.47 27.40 13.30
N ASP A 383 0.23 26.25 13.93
CA ASP A 383 1.28 25.29 14.25
C ASP A 383 1.57 24.30 13.12
N ILE A 384 0.68 24.19 12.13
CA ILE A 384 0.74 23.19 11.07
C ILE A 384 1.78 23.58 9.99
N THR A 385 2.59 22.59 9.63
CA THR A 385 3.40 22.56 8.41
C THR A 385 3.00 21.33 7.60
N TYR A 386 2.80 21.46 6.29
CA TYR A 386 2.32 20.35 5.45
C TYR A 386 3.05 20.29 4.11
N LYS A 387 3.12 19.08 3.53
CA LYS A 387 3.76 18.82 2.24
C LYS A 387 2.76 19.03 1.09
N CYS A 388 3.22 19.72 0.05
CA CYS A 388 2.48 20.10 -1.16
C CYS A 388 3.08 19.52 -2.45
N ASP A 389 3.96 18.52 -2.36
CA ASP A 389 4.32 17.72 -3.54
C ASP A 389 3.63 16.36 -3.44
N THR A 390 2.29 16.39 -3.52
CA THR A 390 1.43 15.21 -3.41
C THR A 390 1.47 14.38 -4.69
N SER A 391 1.82 13.11 -4.54
CA SER A 391 1.86 12.14 -5.63
C SER A 391 0.47 11.53 -5.90
N ASN A 392 0.26 10.99 -7.11
CA ASN A 392 -1.03 10.43 -7.54
C ASN A 392 -1.45 9.20 -6.71
N ASP A 393 -0.48 8.40 -6.26
CA ASP A 393 -0.63 7.29 -5.31
C ASP A 393 -1.33 7.72 -4.01
N GLU A 394 -1.14 8.94 -3.51
CA GLU A 394 -1.91 9.45 -2.36
C GLU A 394 -3.41 9.41 -2.66
N LEU A 395 -3.76 9.94 -3.83
CA LEU A 395 -5.11 10.32 -4.18
C LEU A 395 -6.01 9.09 -4.36
N VAL A 396 -5.46 7.97 -4.84
CA VAL A 396 -6.20 6.71 -5.03
C VAL A 396 -6.85 6.23 -3.74
N GLY A 397 -6.14 6.37 -2.62
CA GLY A 397 -6.60 5.98 -1.29
C GLY A 397 -7.71 6.91 -0.80
N HIS A 398 -7.55 8.23 -0.97
CA HIS A 398 -8.59 9.22 -0.62
C HIS A 398 -9.90 8.91 -1.34
N TYR A 399 -9.86 8.66 -2.64
CA TYR A 399 -11.06 8.42 -3.43
C TYR A 399 -11.78 7.13 -3.03
N ALA A 400 -11.02 6.07 -2.74
CA ALA A 400 -11.59 4.81 -2.25
C ALA A 400 -12.22 4.95 -0.86
N VAL A 401 -11.57 5.69 0.05
CA VAL A 401 -12.11 5.99 1.39
C VAL A 401 -13.34 6.86 1.31
N TRP A 402 -13.35 7.91 0.47
CA TRP A 402 -14.54 8.77 0.30
C TRP A 402 -15.74 7.97 -0.17
N HIS A 403 -15.58 7.08 -1.16
CA HIS A 403 -16.64 6.19 -1.63
C HIS A 403 -17.14 5.28 -0.50
N LEU A 404 -16.27 4.49 0.12
CA LEU A 404 -16.67 3.52 1.13
C LEU A 404 -17.27 4.19 2.37
N ALA A 405 -16.65 5.26 2.87
CA ALA A 405 -17.14 5.98 4.04
C ALA A 405 -18.48 6.67 3.75
N TYR A 406 -18.66 7.25 2.57
CA TYR A 406 -19.94 7.88 2.20
C TYR A 406 -21.08 6.85 2.19
N ASP A 407 -20.85 5.66 1.63
CA ASP A 407 -21.87 4.62 1.53
C ASP A 407 -22.13 3.90 2.86
N VAL A 408 -21.09 3.64 3.65
CA VAL A 408 -21.17 2.81 4.87
C VAL A 408 -21.41 3.63 6.13
N LEU A 409 -20.68 4.74 6.31
CA LEU A 409 -20.77 5.59 7.50
C LEU A 409 -21.77 6.73 7.31
N GLY A 410 -21.82 7.32 6.11
CA GLY A 410 -22.62 8.49 5.78
C GLY A 410 -24.13 8.39 6.10
N PRO A 411 -24.82 7.25 5.88
CA PRO A 411 -26.25 7.13 6.21
C PRO A 411 -26.58 7.33 7.70
N GLU A 412 -25.62 7.07 8.58
CA GLU A 412 -25.76 7.26 10.04
C GLU A 412 -25.01 8.49 10.57
N ASP A 413 -24.24 9.16 9.71
CA ASP A 413 -23.41 10.31 10.06
C ASP A 413 -23.48 11.39 8.96
N PRO A 414 -24.56 12.20 8.95
CA PRO A 414 -24.76 13.22 7.92
C PRO A 414 -23.70 14.33 7.90
N GLU A 415 -23.08 14.62 9.04
CA GLU A 415 -21.99 15.61 9.11
C GLU A 415 -20.75 15.10 8.37
N LEU A 416 -20.36 13.84 8.61
CA LEU A 416 -19.26 13.20 7.89
C LEU A 416 -19.56 13.10 6.39
N ALA A 417 -20.78 12.71 6.02
CA ALA A 417 -21.20 12.62 4.62
C ALA A 417 -21.09 13.98 3.90
N GLU A 418 -21.46 15.08 4.56
CA GLU A 418 -21.38 16.42 3.99
C GLU A 418 -19.93 16.90 3.85
N MET A 419 -19.06 16.58 4.81
CA MET A 419 -17.62 16.86 4.70
C MET A 419 -16.98 16.12 3.52
N ILE A 420 -17.33 14.84 3.32
CA ILE A 420 -16.86 14.05 2.17
C ILE A 420 -17.37 14.68 0.87
N LYS A 421 -18.68 14.93 0.75
CA LYS A 421 -19.29 15.52 -0.44
C LYS A 421 -18.65 16.86 -0.82
N THR A 422 -18.44 17.73 0.17
CA THR A 422 -17.84 19.05 -0.04
C THR A 422 -16.43 18.95 -0.61
N ILE A 423 -15.58 18.08 -0.05
CA ILE A 423 -14.19 17.99 -0.51
C ILE A 423 -14.08 17.29 -1.85
N THR A 424 -14.89 16.24 -2.09
CA THR A 424 -14.94 15.57 -3.39
C THR A 424 -15.33 16.54 -4.50
N GLN A 425 -16.34 17.39 -4.31
CA GLN A 425 -16.75 18.38 -5.31
C GLN A 425 -15.64 19.41 -5.59
N ARG A 426 -14.99 19.92 -4.53
CA ARG A 426 -13.88 20.89 -4.68
C ARG A 426 -12.70 20.27 -5.41
N HIS A 427 -12.35 19.03 -5.08
CA HIS A 427 -11.21 18.34 -5.66
C HIS A 427 -11.44 17.91 -7.12
N ALA A 428 -12.64 17.45 -7.48
CA ALA A 428 -13.00 17.20 -8.87
C ALA A 428 -12.88 18.48 -9.72
N LYS A 429 -13.43 19.59 -9.21
CA LYS A 429 -13.31 20.90 -9.83
C LYS A 429 -11.86 21.36 -9.97
N HIS A 430 -11.03 21.12 -8.94
CA HIS A 430 -9.60 21.40 -8.96
C HIS A 430 -8.92 20.76 -10.17
N PHE A 431 -9.14 19.47 -10.40
CA PHE A 431 -8.57 18.77 -11.55
C PHE A 431 -9.09 19.33 -12.88
N THR A 432 -10.41 19.54 -13.01
CA THR A 432 -11.01 20.04 -14.25
C THR A 432 -10.46 21.42 -14.65
N GLU A 433 -10.30 22.33 -13.69
CA GLU A 433 -9.83 23.71 -13.96
C GLU A 433 -8.30 23.81 -14.10
N ASN A 434 -7.57 22.75 -13.73
CA ASN A 434 -6.11 22.70 -13.80
C ASN A 434 -5.60 21.71 -14.85
N ASN A 435 -6.34 21.51 -15.94
CA ASN A 435 -5.94 20.62 -17.03
C ASN A 435 -5.62 19.19 -16.54
N TYR A 436 -6.47 18.66 -15.67
CA TYR A 436 -6.37 17.32 -15.07
C TYR A 436 -5.06 17.08 -14.30
N CYS A 437 -4.53 18.14 -13.69
CA CYS A 437 -3.37 18.06 -12.82
C CYS A 437 -3.76 18.43 -11.39
N HIS A 438 -3.06 17.85 -10.42
CA HIS A 438 -3.08 18.33 -9.06
C HIS A 438 -2.11 19.49 -8.95
N THR A 439 -2.64 20.70 -8.84
CA THR A 439 -1.89 21.95 -9.01
C THR A 439 -1.70 22.67 -7.69
N ASP A 440 -0.46 22.98 -7.36
CA ASP A 440 -0.11 23.60 -6.09
C ASP A 440 -0.36 25.13 -6.05
N ALA A 441 0.07 25.76 -4.96
CA ALA A 441 -0.09 27.18 -4.73
C ALA A 441 0.66 28.10 -5.71
N GLY A 442 1.61 27.60 -6.51
CA GLY A 442 2.24 28.40 -7.58
C GLY A 442 1.60 28.18 -8.95
N GLY A 443 0.52 27.41 -9.02
CA GLY A 443 -0.22 27.15 -10.24
C GLY A 443 0.46 26.14 -11.17
N GLN A 444 1.45 25.39 -10.67
CA GLN A 444 2.09 24.30 -11.41
C GLN A 444 1.63 22.93 -10.88
N PRO A 445 1.61 21.89 -11.72
CA PRO A 445 1.35 20.53 -11.27
C PRO A 445 2.40 20.01 -10.27
N THR A 446 1.98 19.14 -9.35
CA THR A 446 2.90 18.33 -8.54
C THR A 446 3.78 17.45 -9.42
N SER A 447 4.81 16.83 -8.82
CA SER A 447 5.74 15.95 -9.57
C SER A 447 4.99 14.83 -10.29
N TRP A 448 4.11 14.10 -9.58
CA TRP A 448 3.55 12.84 -10.09
C TRP A 448 2.05 12.88 -10.44
N ALA A 449 1.27 13.82 -9.89
CA ALA A 449 -0.17 13.94 -10.22
C ALA A 449 -0.43 14.84 -11.44
N ARG A 450 0.27 14.53 -12.55
CA ARG A 450 0.16 15.15 -13.88
C ARG A 450 -0.71 14.31 -14.83
N MET A 451 -2.01 14.22 -14.57
CA MET A 451 -2.88 13.27 -15.29
C MET A 451 -3.42 13.81 -16.63
N ASN A 452 -2.59 14.54 -17.36
CA ASN A 452 -2.94 15.15 -18.64
C ASN A 452 -2.34 14.38 -19.82
N ARG A 453 -2.81 14.66 -21.04
CA ARG A 453 -2.34 13.99 -22.25
C ARG A 453 -0.83 14.16 -22.45
N GLU A 454 -0.35 15.40 -22.32
CA GLU A 454 1.05 15.78 -22.58
C GLU A 454 2.04 14.92 -21.80
N TYR A 455 1.74 14.60 -20.54
CA TYR A 455 2.63 13.82 -19.67
C TYR A 455 2.78 12.36 -20.11
N TYR A 456 1.73 11.74 -20.66
CA TYR A 456 1.68 10.29 -20.91
C TYR A 456 1.93 9.84 -22.35
N VAL A 457 2.03 10.78 -23.30
CA VAL A 457 2.30 10.48 -24.72
C VAL A 457 3.79 10.33 -25.07
N ASN A 458 4.69 10.78 -24.19
CA ASN A 458 6.14 10.82 -24.45
C ASN A 458 6.83 9.57 -23.90
N GLU A 459 7.40 8.72 -24.76
CA GLU A 459 8.02 7.44 -24.37
C GLU A 459 9.21 7.58 -23.42
N PHE A 460 9.91 8.72 -23.47
CA PHE A 460 11.07 8.98 -22.61
C PHE A 460 10.69 9.65 -21.29
N SER A 461 9.40 9.87 -21.03
CA SER A 461 8.93 10.45 -19.76
C SER A 461 8.86 9.39 -18.67
N ASP A 462 9.22 9.79 -17.45
CA ASP A 462 8.97 9.01 -16.23
C ASP A 462 7.51 8.56 -16.09
N GLY A 463 6.56 9.32 -16.66
CA GLY A 463 5.13 9.00 -16.62
C GLY A 463 4.69 7.93 -17.64
N PHE A 464 5.51 7.59 -18.65
CA PHE A 464 5.09 6.69 -19.72
C PHE A 464 4.60 5.32 -19.25
N PRO A 465 5.35 4.56 -18.40
CA PRO A 465 4.88 3.29 -17.86
C PRO A 465 3.78 3.46 -16.80
N ASP A 466 3.75 4.60 -16.10
CA ASP A 466 2.76 4.92 -15.06
C ASP A 466 1.38 5.36 -15.62
N ALA A 467 1.31 5.69 -16.91
CA ALA A 467 0.10 6.22 -17.55
C ALA A 467 -1.19 5.42 -17.23
N PRO A 468 -1.20 4.08 -17.25
CA PRO A 468 -2.38 3.30 -16.87
C PRO A 468 -2.81 3.53 -15.42
N LEU A 469 -1.88 3.62 -14.46
CA LEU A 469 -2.23 3.90 -13.07
C LEU A 469 -2.79 5.31 -12.94
N GLY A 470 -2.03 6.34 -13.32
CA GLY A 470 -2.44 7.73 -13.14
C GLY A 470 -3.77 8.06 -13.83
N LEU A 471 -4.03 7.51 -15.02
CA LEU A 471 -5.29 7.70 -15.71
C LEU A 471 -6.44 6.89 -15.10
N SER A 472 -6.18 5.72 -14.50
CA SER A 472 -7.20 5.02 -13.71
C SER A 472 -7.63 5.81 -12.47
N ILE A 473 -6.69 6.51 -11.82
CA ILE A 473 -6.93 7.37 -10.66
C ILE A 473 -7.77 8.60 -11.07
N LEU A 474 -7.49 9.20 -12.22
CA LEU A 474 -8.30 10.31 -12.74
C LEU A 474 -9.73 9.88 -13.04
N LEU A 475 -9.91 8.72 -13.67
CA LEU A 475 -11.23 8.16 -13.94
C LEU A 475 -11.97 7.82 -12.63
N GLN A 476 -11.24 7.29 -11.63
CA GLN A 476 -11.77 7.02 -10.29
C GLN A 476 -12.29 8.30 -9.63
N LEU A 477 -11.55 9.41 -9.68
CA LEU A 477 -11.96 10.70 -9.11
C LEU A 477 -13.35 11.11 -9.61
N TYR A 478 -13.53 11.18 -10.93
CA TYR A 478 -14.79 11.66 -11.50
C TYR A 478 -15.94 10.68 -11.27
N LYS A 479 -15.66 9.39 -11.25
CA LYS A 479 -16.67 8.38 -10.92
C LYS A 479 -17.15 8.50 -9.46
N VAL A 480 -16.22 8.67 -8.52
CA VAL A 480 -16.51 8.91 -7.11
C VAL A 480 -17.24 10.25 -6.93
N ALA A 481 -16.81 11.30 -7.63
CA ALA A 481 -17.44 12.60 -7.58
C ALA A 481 -18.90 12.57 -8.05
N HIS A 482 -19.19 11.90 -9.16
CA HIS A 482 -20.56 11.71 -9.61
C HIS A 482 -21.39 10.93 -8.58
N HIS A 483 -20.88 9.80 -8.08
CA HIS A 483 -21.56 8.96 -7.10
C HIS A 483 -21.94 9.72 -5.82
N ILE A 484 -20.99 10.46 -5.24
CA ILE A 484 -21.17 11.16 -3.96
C ILE A 484 -21.99 12.44 -4.11
N THR A 485 -21.79 13.21 -5.18
CA THR A 485 -22.44 14.51 -5.33
C THR A 485 -23.81 14.42 -6.00
N GLY A 486 -24.00 13.41 -6.87
CA GLY A 486 -25.14 13.29 -7.78
C GLY A 486 -25.12 14.27 -8.95
N ASP A 487 -24.02 15.02 -9.15
CA ASP A 487 -23.89 16.02 -10.20
C ASP A 487 -23.47 15.35 -11.52
N GLU A 488 -24.24 15.60 -12.58
CA GLU A 488 -24.05 14.97 -13.89
C GLU A 488 -22.79 15.46 -14.59
N GLN A 489 -22.30 16.68 -14.29
CA GLN A 489 -21.09 17.22 -14.91
C GLN A 489 -19.87 16.31 -14.72
N TRP A 490 -19.80 15.60 -13.58
CA TRP A 490 -18.70 14.68 -13.30
C TRP A 490 -18.82 13.38 -14.09
N ASN A 491 -20.04 12.92 -14.39
CA ASN A 491 -20.23 11.79 -15.30
C ASN A 491 -19.91 12.20 -16.73
N GLU A 492 -20.29 13.40 -17.17
CA GLU A 492 -19.91 13.93 -18.49
C GLU A 492 -18.38 14.01 -18.66
N GLU A 493 -17.68 14.55 -17.67
CA GLU A 493 -16.21 14.65 -17.71
C GLU A 493 -15.55 13.27 -17.65
N TYR A 494 -16.04 12.37 -16.79
CA TYR A 494 -15.63 10.97 -16.75
C TYR A 494 -15.76 10.28 -18.12
N ARG A 495 -16.92 10.42 -18.77
CA ARG A 495 -17.23 9.79 -20.07
C ARG A 495 -16.36 10.35 -21.18
N LYS A 496 -16.17 11.67 -21.22
CA LYS A 496 -15.29 12.35 -22.17
C LYS A 496 -13.86 11.80 -22.07
N LEU A 497 -13.29 11.76 -20.87
CA LEU A 497 -11.92 11.26 -20.69
C LEU A 497 -11.80 9.77 -20.98
N ALA A 498 -12.81 8.98 -20.60
CA ALA A 498 -12.80 7.54 -20.81
C ALA A 498 -12.92 7.14 -22.30
N LEU A 499 -13.76 7.85 -23.07
CA LEU A 499 -14.26 7.36 -24.37
C LEU A 499 -13.96 8.26 -25.57
N ASP A 500 -13.88 9.58 -25.39
CA ASP A 500 -13.70 10.48 -26.54
C ASP A 500 -12.31 10.31 -27.15
N GLU A 501 -12.25 10.37 -28.48
CA GLU A 501 -11.06 10.11 -29.30
C GLU A 501 -9.78 10.82 -28.81
N PRO A 502 -9.81 12.10 -28.42
CA PRO A 502 -8.62 12.80 -27.96
C PRO A 502 -8.03 12.24 -26.65
N TYR A 503 -8.79 11.45 -25.88
CA TYR A 503 -8.38 10.93 -24.58
C TYR A 503 -8.29 9.41 -24.56
N ARG A 504 -9.44 8.73 -24.77
CA ARG A 504 -9.59 7.27 -24.73
C ARG A 504 -8.88 6.61 -23.54
N TYR A 505 -8.89 7.26 -22.37
CA TYR A 505 -8.11 6.80 -21.22
C TYR A 505 -8.50 5.40 -20.74
N ALA A 506 -9.76 4.99 -20.92
CA ALA A 506 -10.18 3.64 -20.59
C ALA A 506 -9.54 2.57 -21.51
N ASP A 507 -9.20 2.92 -22.76
CA ASP A 507 -8.48 2.00 -23.65
C ASP A 507 -7.00 1.88 -23.30
N LEU A 508 -6.38 2.96 -22.79
CA LEU A 508 -4.96 2.96 -22.40
C LEU A 508 -4.67 2.07 -21.20
N LEU A 509 -5.66 1.87 -20.30
CA LEU A 509 -5.48 1.09 -19.07
C LEU A 509 -4.93 -0.32 -19.30
N LYS A 510 -5.19 -0.92 -20.47
CA LYS A 510 -4.71 -2.26 -20.85
C LYS A 510 -3.25 -2.31 -21.32
N GLU A 511 -2.57 -1.17 -21.41
CA GLU A 511 -1.22 -1.07 -21.98
C GLU A 511 -0.11 -1.16 -20.93
N HIS A 512 -0.43 -1.37 -19.64
CA HIS A 512 0.56 -1.36 -18.56
C HIS A 512 1.73 -2.31 -18.79
N PHE A 513 1.46 -3.59 -18.98
CA PHE A 513 2.50 -4.58 -19.22
C PHE A 513 3.33 -4.27 -20.48
N GLU A 514 2.67 -3.93 -21.59
CA GLU A 514 3.37 -3.65 -22.85
C GLU A 514 4.25 -2.40 -22.77
N ARG A 515 3.86 -1.38 -22.00
CA ARG A 515 4.70 -0.18 -21.77
C ARG A 515 5.95 -0.52 -20.99
N TYR A 516 5.85 -1.35 -19.95
CA TYR A 516 7.03 -1.89 -19.27
C TYR A 516 7.87 -2.78 -20.18
N ARG A 517 7.24 -3.56 -21.06
CA ARG A 517 7.93 -4.40 -22.04
C ARG A 517 8.74 -3.58 -23.04
N ILE A 518 8.23 -2.43 -23.49
CA ILE A 518 8.96 -1.48 -24.34
C ILE A 518 10.25 -1.03 -23.64
N ILE A 519 10.16 -0.60 -22.37
CA ILE A 519 11.33 -0.16 -21.60
C ILE A 519 12.30 -1.33 -21.39
N ALA A 520 11.80 -2.52 -21.09
CA ALA A 520 12.62 -3.70 -20.84
C ALA A 520 13.45 -4.12 -22.05
N LYS A 521 12.95 -3.94 -23.28
CA LYS A 521 13.68 -4.25 -24.52
C LYS A 521 14.96 -3.45 -24.70
N ASP A 522 15.00 -2.22 -24.20
CA ASP A 522 16.20 -1.37 -24.23
C ASP A 522 17.25 -1.76 -23.18
N LEU A 523 16.90 -2.69 -22.29
CA LEU A 523 17.71 -3.09 -21.14
C LEU A 523 18.26 -4.52 -21.23
N VAL A 524 17.92 -5.27 -22.28
CA VAL A 524 18.33 -6.68 -22.52
C VAL A 524 19.28 -6.79 -23.71
N GLU A 525 20.02 -7.90 -23.81
CA GLU A 525 20.95 -8.11 -24.94
C GLU A 525 20.24 -8.52 -26.24
N ASP A 526 19.22 -9.39 -26.15
CA ASP A 526 18.37 -9.78 -27.29
C ASP A 526 16.92 -9.31 -27.08
N GLU A 527 16.51 -8.29 -27.84
CA GLU A 527 15.15 -7.73 -27.81
C GLU A 527 14.05 -8.70 -28.32
N ASN A 528 14.44 -9.90 -28.77
CA ASN A 528 13.54 -10.98 -29.17
C ASN A 528 13.44 -12.10 -28.14
N ASP A 529 14.22 -12.05 -27.06
CA ASP A 529 14.11 -13.01 -25.95
C ASP A 529 12.98 -12.59 -25.00
N ASP A 530 11.77 -13.12 -25.26
CA ASP A 530 10.60 -12.82 -24.44
C ASP A 530 10.75 -13.26 -22.97
N GLU A 531 11.59 -14.27 -22.67
CA GLU A 531 11.81 -14.74 -21.31
C GLU A 531 12.74 -13.79 -20.55
N GLU A 532 13.82 -13.32 -21.19
CA GLU A 532 14.71 -12.30 -20.63
C GLU A 532 13.98 -10.96 -20.44
N ILE A 533 13.14 -10.56 -21.40
CA ILE A 533 12.30 -9.37 -21.31
C ILE A 533 11.34 -9.48 -20.14
N PHE A 534 10.66 -10.62 -19.97
CA PHE A 534 9.75 -10.84 -18.84
C PHE A 534 10.50 -10.74 -17.50
N ASN A 535 11.67 -11.39 -17.38
CA ASN A 535 12.53 -11.31 -16.19
C ASN A 535 12.94 -9.84 -15.93
N ARG A 536 13.29 -9.08 -16.98
CA ARG A 536 13.62 -7.67 -16.84
C ARG A 536 12.42 -6.85 -16.33
N VAL A 537 11.21 -7.10 -16.83
CA VAL A 537 9.97 -6.44 -16.33
C VAL A 537 9.77 -6.73 -14.84
N VAL A 538 9.97 -7.97 -14.38
CA VAL A 538 9.92 -8.32 -12.95
C VAL A 538 10.83 -7.44 -12.10
N LYS A 539 12.01 -7.10 -12.62
CA LYS A 539 13.05 -6.35 -11.90
C LYS A 539 12.85 -4.83 -11.91
N ILE A 540 12.18 -4.26 -12.93
CA ILE A 540 12.03 -2.81 -13.10
C ILE A 540 10.65 -2.27 -12.72
N MET A 541 9.63 -3.14 -12.58
CA MET A 541 8.29 -2.69 -12.21
C MET A 541 8.25 -2.09 -10.81
N ASN A 542 7.44 -1.04 -10.66
CA ASN A 542 7.18 -0.47 -9.35
C ASN A 542 6.03 -1.20 -8.64
N TYR A 543 6.36 -2.02 -7.66
CA TYR A 543 5.36 -2.79 -6.90
C TYR A 543 4.55 -1.97 -5.89
N SER A 544 4.93 -0.71 -5.58
CA SER A 544 3.99 0.16 -4.84
C SER A 544 2.80 0.52 -5.73
N ASP A 545 3.07 0.81 -7.00
CA ASP A 545 2.10 1.27 -7.99
C ASP A 545 1.13 0.16 -8.37
N VAL A 546 1.66 -1.07 -8.43
CA VAL A 546 0.88 -2.32 -8.53
C VAL A 546 -0.26 -2.37 -7.51
N ARG A 547 0.02 -2.06 -6.24
CA ARG A 547 -1.06 -2.01 -5.23
C ARG A 547 -2.04 -0.87 -5.47
N MET A 548 -1.53 0.31 -5.82
CA MET A 548 -2.40 1.47 -6.08
C MET A 548 -3.38 1.19 -7.21
N ALA A 549 -2.96 0.50 -8.26
CA ALA A 549 -3.82 0.09 -9.35
C ALA A 549 -4.95 -0.84 -8.87
N ALA A 550 -4.66 -1.77 -7.96
CA ALA A 550 -5.66 -2.67 -7.40
C ALA A 550 -6.81 -1.88 -6.72
N ILE A 551 -6.47 -0.81 -5.99
CA ILE A 551 -7.42 0.10 -5.33
C ILE A 551 -8.27 0.91 -6.32
N SER A 552 -7.65 1.44 -7.38
CA SER A 552 -8.38 2.21 -8.39
C SER A 552 -9.39 1.31 -9.11
N TYR A 553 -8.97 0.10 -9.53
CA TYR A 553 -9.86 -0.86 -10.18
C TYR A 553 -10.95 -1.38 -9.24
N TYR A 554 -10.69 -1.54 -7.95
CA TYR A 554 -11.74 -1.84 -6.97
C TYR A 554 -12.85 -0.80 -7.06
N THR A 555 -12.50 0.46 -6.87
CA THR A 555 -13.46 1.56 -6.83
C THR A 555 -14.23 1.68 -8.15
N LEU A 556 -13.52 1.64 -9.28
CA LEU A 556 -14.13 1.68 -10.62
C LEU A 556 -15.09 0.51 -10.84
N SER A 557 -14.71 -0.71 -10.46
CA SER A 557 -15.55 -1.91 -10.65
C SER A 557 -16.82 -1.90 -9.79
N GLN A 558 -16.78 -1.27 -8.61
CA GLN A 558 -17.93 -1.14 -7.71
C GLN A 558 -18.95 -0.11 -8.21
N LEU A 559 -18.48 0.95 -8.88
CA LEU A 559 -19.32 2.08 -9.32
C LEU A 559 -19.73 2.00 -10.80
N GLU A 560 -18.97 1.31 -11.66
CA GLU A 560 -19.27 1.24 -13.09
C GLU A 560 -20.33 0.17 -13.44
N THR A 561 -21.27 0.58 -14.28
CA THR A 561 -22.42 -0.23 -14.71
C THR A 561 -22.52 -0.35 -16.23
N ASP A 562 -21.82 0.49 -16.99
CA ASP A 562 -21.73 0.37 -18.44
C ASP A 562 -20.88 -0.84 -18.82
N PRO A 563 -21.45 -1.83 -19.53
CA PRO A 563 -20.74 -3.04 -19.88
C PRO A 563 -19.49 -2.78 -20.74
N VAL A 564 -19.48 -1.76 -21.58
CA VAL A 564 -18.31 -1.42 -22.42
C VAL A 564 -17.15 -0.95 -21.55
N LEU A 565 -17.41 -0.09 -20.56
CA LEU A 565 -16.36 0.40 -19.64
C LEU A 565 -15.91 -0.68 -18.66
N VAL A 566 -16.84 -1.53 -18.18
CA VAL A 566 -16.50 -2.70 -17.36
C VAL A 566 -15.50 -3.60 -18.08
N GLU A 567 -15.72 -3.92 -19.35
CA GLU A 567 -14.79 -4.74 -20.13
C GLU A 567 -13.44 -4.04 -20.38
N LYS A 568 -13.43 -2.71 -20.52
CA LYS A 568 -12.16 -1.96 -20.59
C LYS A 568 -11.39 -2.03 -19.26
N TYR A 569 -12.08 -1.98 -18.12
CA TYR A 569 -11.45 -2.12 -16.81
C TYR A 569 -10.96 -3.54 -16.52
N ARG A 570 -11.66 -4.56 -17.03
CA ARG A 570 -11.16 -5.94 -17.05
C ARG A 570 -9.88 -6.07 -17.86
N ALA A 571 -9.87 -5.57 -19.09
CA ALA A 571 -8.67 -5.56 -19.92
C ALA A 571 -7.53 -4.75 -19.29
N GLY A 572 -7.87 -3.67 -18.58
CA GLY A 572 -6.95 -2.92 -17.73
C GLY A 572 -6.32 -3.81 -16.68
N ALA A 573 -7.13 -4.44 -15.82
CA ALA A 573 -6.67 -5.35 -14.77
C ALA A 573 -5.88 -6.55 -15.32
N ASP A 574 -6.27 -7.11 -16.47
CA ASP A 574 -5.53 -8.19 -17.16
C ASP A 574 -4.08 -7.78 -17.44
N SER A 575 -3.83 -6.53 -17.81
CA SER A 575 -2.48 -6.02 -18.07
C SER A 575 -1.61 -5.88 -16.82
N TRP A 576 -2.18 -5.86 -15.62
CA TRP A 576 -1.41 -5.97 -14.37
C TRP A 576 -1.25 -7.44 -13.98
N TRP A 577 -2.32 -8.22 -14.19
CA TRP A 577 -2.36 -9.65 -13.91
C TRP A 577 -1.34 -10.47 -14.71
N GLU A 578 -0.84 -9.97 -15.85
CA GLU A 578 0.21 -10.66 -16.62
C GLU A 578 1.42 -11.07 -15.77
N LEU A 579 1.79 -10.25 -14.78
CA LEU A 579 2.86 -10.54 -13.83
C LEU A 579 2.32 -10.89 -12.44
N GLU A 580 1.31 -10.16 -11.95
CA GLU A 580 0.81 -10.34 -10.59
C GLU A 580 0.22 -11.73 -10.33
N LYS A 581 -0.21 -12.44 -11.37
CA LYS A 581 -0.61 -13.84 -11.29
C LYS A 581 0.49 -14.78 -10.76
N TYR A 582 1.76 -14.36 -10.72
CA TYR A 582 2.86 -15.14 -10.15
C TYR A 582 3.28 -14.67 -8.75
N ALA A 583 2.78 -13.52 -8.30
CA ALA A 583 3.25 -12.85 -7.09
C ALA A 583 2.73 -13.47 -5.79
N ARG A 584 1.71 -14.33 -5.90
CA ARG A 584 0.95 -14.84 -4.75
C ARG A 584 0.47 -13.68 -3.87
N ASP A 585 0.09 -12.57 -4.48
CA ASP A 585 -0.33 -11.37 -3.77
C ASP A 585 -1.77 -11.50 -3.29
N ILE A 586 -1.98 -11.18 -2.01
CA ILE A 586 -3.28 -11.20 -1.37
C ILE A 586 -4.22 -10.14 -1.96
N GLU A 587 -3.67 -8.96 -2.30
CA GLU A 587 -4.45 -7.83 -2.78
C GLU A 587 -4.89 -8.06 -4.24
N TRP A 588 -3.97 -8.42 -5.13
CA TRP A 588 -4.34 -8.76 -6.51
C TRP A 588 -5.18 -10.04 -6.63
N SER A 589 -4.99 -11.05 -5.79
CA SER A 589 -5.86 -12.24 -5.80
C SER A 589 -7.31 -11.86 -5.44
N LEU A 590 -7.50 -11.00 -4.43
CA LEU A 590 -8.81 -10.43 -4.11
C LEU A 590 -9.34 -9.60 -5.28
N MET A 591 -8.53 -8.66 -5.77
CA MET A 591 -8.99 -7.66 -6.71
C MET A 591 -9.34 -8.21 -8.07
N TYR A 592 -8.50 -9.10 -8.59
CA TYR A 592 -8.75 -9.76 -9.87
C TYR A 592 -10.03 -10.62 -9.81
N GLN A 593 -10.31 -11.24 -8.66
CA GLN A 593 -11.55 -11.99 -8.44
C GLN A 593 -12.80 -11.09 -8.31
N VAL A 594 -12.68 -9.91 -7.70
CA VAL A 594 -13.79 -8.94 -7.56
C VAL A 594 -14.17 -8.30 -8.91
N ILE A 595 -13.19 -7.99 -9.75
CA ILE A 595 -13.44 -7.38 -11.08
C ILE A 595 -14.10 -8.40 -12.02
N ASN A 596 -13.73 -9.67 -11.88
CA ASN A 596 -14.28 -10.80 -12.61
C ASN A 596 -15.25 -11.62 -11.73
N ASN A 597 -16.22 -10.94 -11.12
CA ASN A 597 -17.09 -11.49 -10.07
C ASN A 597 -18.07 -12.58 -10.51
N GLU A 598 -18.20 -12.87 -11.80
CA GLU A 598 -19.14 -13.88 -12.32
C GLU A 598 -18.56 -15.29 -12.34
N LYS A 599 -17.24 -15.44 -12.35
CA LYS A 599 -16.56 -16.74 -12.42
C LYS A 599 -15.30 -16.74 -11.58
N GLU A 600 -14.91 -17.93 -11.12
CA GLU A 600 -13.65 -18.13 -10.42
C GLU A 600 -12.46 -17.77 -11.32
N GLN A 601 -11.47 -17.10 -10.75
CA GLN A 601 -10.20 -16.75 -11.39
C GLN A 601 -9.05 -17.61 -10.85
N PHE A 602 -7.99 -17.72 -11.65
CA PHE A 602 -6.84 -18.55 -11.37
C PHE A 602 -5.54 -17.77 -11.56
N ASP A 603 -4.56 -18.08 -10.72
CA ASP A 603 -3.20 -17.56 -10.79
C ASP A 603 -2.39 -18.20 -11.93
N GLY A 604 -1.14 -17.75 -12.10
CA GLY A 604 -0.23 -18.25 -13.14
C GLY A 604 0.24 -19.69 -12.95
N PHE A 605 -0.14 -20.33 -11.85
CA PHE A 605 0.12 -21.73 -11.50
C PHE A 605 -1.16 -22.59 -11.58
N GLY A 606 -2.29 -22.00 -11.98
CA GLY A 606 -3.57 -22.70 -12.07
C GLY A 606 -4.26 -22.91 -10.72
N ARG A 607 -3.85 -22.20 -9.67
CA ARG A 607 -4.52 -22.21 -8.36
C ARG A 607 -5.64 -21.19 -8.35
N SER A 608 -6.73 -21.50 -7.66
CA SER A 608 -7.82 -20.54 -7.48
C SER A 608 -7.33 -19.28 -6.77
N CYS A 609 -7.77 -18.11 -7.21
CA CYS A 609 -7.56 -16.86 -6.49
C CYS A 609 -8.16 -16.92 -5.07
N PHE A 610 -9.21 -17.71 -4.83
CA PHE A 610 -9.75 -17.91 -3.49
C PHE A 610 -8.81 -18.70 -2.59
N ASP A 611 -8.24 -19.79 -3.09
CA ASP A 611 -7.29 -20.60 -2.35
C ASP A 611 -6.03 -19.80 -2.03
N MET A 612 -5.54 -19.00 -2.98
CA MET A 612 -4.39 -18.12 -2.78
C MET A 612 -4.68 -17.02 -1.76
N LEU A 613 -5.85 -16.36 -1.85
CA LEU A 613 -6.30 -15.36 -0.89
C LEU A 613 -6.40 -15.97 0.52
N LYS A 614 -7.07 -17.12 0.65
CA LYS A 614 -7.20 -17.85 1.92
C LYS A 614 -5.84 -18.23 2.49
N TRP A 615 -4.95 -18.76 1.67
CA TRP A 615 -3.62 -19.15 2.07
C TRP A 615 -2.83 -17.94 2.58
N GLN A 616 -2.73 -16.85 1.83
CA GLN A 616 -1.97 -15.67 2.29
C GLN A 616 -2.57 -15.02 3.53
N ILE A 617 -3.91 -14.92 3.66
CA ILE A 617 -4.55 -14.43 4.90
C ILE A 617 -4.13 -15.29 6.10
N ASN A 618 -4.15 -16.62 5.92
CA ASN A 618 -3.75 -17.56 6.97
C ASN A 618 -2.26 -17.47 7.29
N ARG A 619 -1.41 -17.23 6.30
CA ARG A 619 0.05 -17.12 6.44
C ARG A 619 0.53 -15.70 6.73
N TYR A 620 -0.36 -14.72 6.94
CA TYR A 620 0.02 -13.40 7.42
C TYR A 620 0.52 -13.50 8.89
N PRO A 621 1.66 -12.89 9.25
CA PRO A 621 2.22 -12.99 10.60
C PRO A 621 1.31 -12.40 11.68
N VAL A 622 1.25 -13.02 12.86
CA VAL A 622 0.48 -12.47 14.02
C VAL A 622 1.29 -11.40 14.76
N ASN A 623 1.87 -10.47 14.02
CA ASN A 623 2.54 -9.28 14.52
C ASN A 623 2.69 -8.27 13.37
N SER A 624 2.99 -7.02 13.72
CA SER A 624 3.24 -5.95 12.75
C SER A 624 4.72 -5.57 12.65
N ARG A 625 5.65 -6.44 13.08
CA ARG A 625 7.09 -6.15 13.04
C ARG A 625 7.61 -6.25 11.61
N GLU A 626 8.38 -5.25 11.20
CA GLU A 626 9.33 -5.43 10.11
C GLU A 626 10.61 -6.08 10.66
N LEU A 627 11.04 -7.17 10.05
CA LEU A 627 12.15 -7.99 10.52
C LEU A 627 13.08 -8.28 9.36
N PHE A 628 14.40 -8.09 9.52
CA PHE A 628 15.32 -8.48 8.46
C PHE A 628 15.29 -10.00 8.25
N MET A 629 14.90 -10.42 7.04
CA MET A 629 14.93 -11.81 6.60
C MET A 629 15.70 -11.91 5.30
N ASP A 630 16.73 -12.75 5.31
CA ASP A 630 17.49 -13.13 4.13
C ASP A 630 16.99 -14.49 3.66
N ASN A 631 16.37 -14.54 2.50
CA ASN A 631 15.93 -15.75 1.82
C ASN A 631 16.87 -16.14 0.66
N SER A 632 17.94 -15.39 0.37
CA SER A 632 18.82 -15.63 -0.81
C SER A 632 19.52 -16.99 -0.81
N THR A 633 19.69 -17.62 0.36
CA THR A 633 20.33 -18.94 0.52
C THR A 633 19.33 -20.10 0.58
N ARG A 634 18.04 -19.84 0.30
CA ARG A 634 17.00 -20.85 0.38
C ARG A 634 17.24 -21.97 -0.63
N PRO A 635 17.19 -23.24 -0.20
CA PRO A 635 17.43 -24.37 -1.08
C PRO A 635 16.27 -24.64 -2.02
N ASP A 636 15.08 -24.06 -1.88
CA ASP A 636 13.90 -24.31 -2.72
C ASP A 636 13.74 -23.33 -3.90
N MET A 637 14.62 -22.33 -4.02
CA MET A 637 14.54 -21.30 -5.06
C MET A 637 15.93 -20.94 -5.60
N ARG A 638 16.00 -20.15 -6.67
CA ARG A 638 17.22 -19.55 -7.21
C ARG A 638 17.13 -18.03 -7.03
N GLU A 639 18.22 -17.43 -6.55
CA GLU A 639 18.36 -15.98 -6.49
C GLU A 639 19.08 -15.47 -7.74
N ASP A 640 18.60 -14.34 -8.27
CA ASP A 640 19.19 -13.64 -9.41
C ASP A 640 19.00 -12.12 -9.26
N GLU A 641 20.11 -11.36 -9.19
CA GLU A 641 20.15 -9.89 -9.04
C GLU A 641 19.27 -9.32 -7.90
N GLY A 642 19.16 -10.05 -6.79
CA GLY A 642 18.37 -9.69 -5.61
C GLY A 642 16.94 -10.24 -5.62
N TYR A 643 16.53 -10.94 -6.68
CA TYR A 643 15.18 -11.46 -6.88
C TYR A 643 15.13 -12.98 -6.81
N MET A 644 13.99 -13.53 -6.39
CA MET A 644 13.75 -14.96 -6.24
C MET A 644 13.02 -15.51 -7.47
N PHE A 645 13.49 -16.65 -7.97
CA PHE A 645 12.93 -17.39 -9.09
C PHE A 645 12.82 -18.87 -8.75
N TYR A 646 11.93 -19.59 -9.44
CA TYR A 646 11.95 -21.05 -9.37
C TYR A 646 13.27 -21.57 -9.96
N LYS A 647 13.79 -22.69 -9.45
CA LYS A 647 15.12 -23.18 -9.86
C LYS A 647 15.24 -23.49 -11.34
N ASP A 648 14.19 -24.11 -11.89
CA ASP A 648 14.19 -24.68 -13.23
C ASP A 648 13.31 -23.85 -14.19
N SER A 649 13.11 -22.56 -13.91
CA SER A 649 12.25 -21.66 -14.68
C SER A 649 12.59 -20.19 -14.43
N GLU A 650 12.36 -19.31 -15.40
CA GLU A 650 12.43 -17.85 -15.21
C GLU A 650 11.17 -17.23 -14.58
N LYS A 651 10.26 -18.06 -14.06
CA LYS A 651 9.10 -17.58 -13.31
C LYS A 651 9.54 -17.06 -11.94
N PRO A 652 9.04 -15.90 -11.50
CA PRO A 652 9.39 -15.34 -10.21
C PRO A 652 8.79 -16.17 -9.07
N TYR A 653 9.46 -16.16 -7.92
CA TYR A 653 9.14 -16.96 -6.75
C TYR A 653 8.78 -16.06 -5.56
N ALA A 654 7.63 -16.31 -4.94
CA ALA A 654 7.19 -15.60 -3.74
C ALA A 654 6.98 -16.58 -2.58
N VAL A 655 7.67 -16.33 -1.46
CA VAL A 655 7.49 -17.08 -0.21
C VAL A 655 6.17 -16.69 0.47
N ALA A 656 5.69 -17.50 1.41
CA ALA A 656 4.51 -17.18 2.24
C ALA A 656 4.74 -15.90 3.06
N MET A 657 3.68 -15.14 3.40
CA MET A 657 3.82 -13.84 4.07
C MET A 657 4.60 -13.88 5.41
N ASP A 658 4.42 -14.90 6.22
CA ASP A 658 5.17 -15.07 7.47
C ASP A 658 6.58 -15.67 7.27
N GLU A 659 7.00 -15.89 6.02
CA GLU A 659 8.39 -16.21 5.64
C GLU A 659 9.11 -14.97 5.05
N ARG A 660 8.47 -13.80 5.13
CA ARG A 660 8.96 -12.51 4.63
C ARG A 660 9.36 -11.58 5.75
N GLY A 661 10.39 -10.78 5.48
CA GLY A 661 10.87 -9.77 6.43
C GLY A 661 10.04 -8.49 6.45
N SER A 662 9.27 -8.26 5.40
CA SER A 662 8.36 -7.15 5.23
C SER A 662 7.15 -7.68 4.46
N VAL A 663 5.95 -7.26 4.86
CA VAL A 663 4.72 -7.61 4.15
C VAL A 663 4.38 -6.61 3.03
N GLY A 664 5.26 -5.62 2.81
CA GLY A 664 5.16 -4.55 1.80
C GLY A 664 5.41 -4.95 0.34
N ALA A 665 5.88 -4.01 -0.49
CA ALA A 665 5.68 -3.94 -1.96
C ALA A 665 6.18 -5.14 -2.78
N ASN A 666 7.44 -5.49 -2.62
CA ASN A 666 8.06 -6.41 -3.56
C ASN A 666 8.18 -7.82 -2.97
N PHE A 667 7.34 -8.73 -3.47
CA PHE A 667 7.27 -10.11 -2.99
C PHE A 667 8.41 -11.00 -3.48
N PHE A 668 9.13 -10.56 -4.50
CA PHE A 668 10.18 -11.34 -5.15
C PHE A 668 11.57 -11.01 -4.62
N HIS A 669 11.75 -9.96 -3.82
CA HIS A 669 13.05 -9.64 -3.23
C HIS A 669 13.52 -10.75 -2.28
N ALA A 670 14.73 -11.24 -2.50
CA ALA A 670 15.32 -12.28 -1.67
C ALA A 670 15.68 -11.78 -0.27
N LYS A 671 15.94 -10.48 -0.10
CA LYS A 671 16.24 -9.87 1.21
C LYS A 671 15.20 -8.81 1.51
N GLN A 672 14.50 -8.97 2.62
CA GLN A 672 13.36 -8.13 2.99
C GLN A 672 13.47 -7.66 4.44
N GLY A 673 12.81 -6.55 4.73
CA GLY A 673 12.80 -5.95 6.05
C GLY A 673 14.16 -5.37 6.46
N HIS A 674 14.28 -5.02 7.73
CA HIS A 674 15.50 -4.42 8.27
C HIS A 674 15.71 -4.77 9.76
N ALA A 675 16.91 -4.55 10.29
CA ALA A 675 17.24 -4.89 11.68
C ALA A 675 16.75 -3.86 12.72
N ARG A 676 16.13 -2.75 12.29
CA ARG A 676 15.60 -1.73 13.21
C ARG A 676 14.30 -2.22 13.85
N LYS A 677 14.06 -1.81 15.10
CA LYS A 677 12.76 -2.02 15.76
C LYS A 677 11.71 -1.07 15.19
N THR A 678 10.95 -1.55 14.21
CA THR A 678 9.80 -0.83 13.64
C THR A 678 8.56 -1.69 13.60
N LEU A 679 7.43 -1.00 13.52
CA LEU A 679 6.13 -1.57 13.19
C LEU A 679 5.76 -1.09 11.78
N GLN A 680 5.13 -1.96 11.00
CA GLN A 680 4.39 -1.60 9.79
C GLN A 680 2.91 -1.47 10.14
N GLU A 681 2.22 -0.60 9.43
CA GLU A 681 0.77 -0.66 9.33
C GLU A 681 0.31 -2.00 8.75
N SER A 682 -0.80 -2.54 9.24
CA SER A 682 -1.20 -3.91 8.89
C SER A 682 -2.22 -3.98 7.75
N TYR A 683 -2.16 -3.04 6.79
CA TYR A 683 -3.13 -2.97 5.69
C TYR A 683 -3.16 -4.24 4.84
N ASN A 684 -2.02 -4.91 4.65
CA ASN A 684 -1.91 -6.14 3.86
C ASN A 684 -2.71 -7.32 4.42
N LEU A 685 -3.19 -7.25 5.67
CA LEU A 685 -4.21 -8.17 6.20
C LEU A 685 -5.57 -7.50 6.36
N ILE A 686 -5.61 -6.34 7.03
CA ILE A 686 -6.84 -5.68 7.44
C ILE A 686 -7.71 -5.38 6.21
N MET A 687 -7.11 -4.80 5.15
CA MET A 687 -7.86 -4.45 3.95
C MET A 687 -8.34 -5.69 3.19
N PRO A 688 -7.49 -6.63 2.74
CA PRO A 688 -7.95 -7.75 1.93
C PRO A 688 -8.96 -8.64 2.66
N TYR A 689 -8.75 -8.91 3.96
CA TYR A 689 -9.68 -9.76 4.72
C TYR A 689 -11.08 -9.15 4.80
N TRP A 690 -11.18 -7.88 5.20
CA TRP A 690 -12.49 -7.24 5.38
C TRP A 690 -13.16 -6.89 4.07
N LEU A 691 -12.42 -6.51 3.03
CA LEU A 691 -12.99 -6.34 1.68
C LEU A 691 -13.50 -7.67 1.13
N ALA A 692 -12.75 -8.76 1.28
CA ALA A 692 -13.20 -10.08 0.81
C ALA A 692 -14.49 -10.53 1.51
N ARG A 693 -14.62 -10.28 2.84
CA ARG A 693 -15.88 -10.52 3.56
C ARG A 693 -17.00 -9.59 3.08
N TYR A 694 -16.70 -8.31 2.92
CA TYR A 694 -17.65 -7.31 2.49
C TYR A 694 -18.23 -7.67 1.11
N ASN A 695 -17.40 -8.05 0.14
CA ASN A 695 -17.83 -8.44 -1.21
C ASN A 695 -18.30 -9.91 -1.34
N LYS A 696 -18.49 -10.62 -0.21
CA LYS A 696 -18.98 -12.02 -0.16
C LYS A 696 -18.08 -13.04 -0.86
N LEU A 697 -16.77 -12.79 -0.93
CA LEU A 697 -15.80 -13.78 -1.41
C LEU A 697 -15.51 -14.82 -0.33
N ILE A 698 -15.47 -14.42 0.93
CA ILE A 698 -15.17 -15.29 2.07
C ILE A 698 -16.20 -15.14 3.18
N VAL A 699 -16.37 -16.21 3.97
CA VAL A 699 -17.13 -16.21 5.21
C VAL A 699 -16.31 -16.86 6.31
N GLU A 700 -16.24 -16.21 7.48
CA GLU A 700 -15.58 -16.77 8.65
C GLU A 700 -16.51 -17.77 9.35
N LYS A 701 -16.04 -19.00 9.52
CA LYS A 701 -16.72 -20.07 10.26
C LYS A 701 -15.86 -20.64 11.39
N GLY A 702 -14.63 -20.16 11.52
CA GLY A 702 -13.72 -20.62 12.56
C GLY A 702 -14.09 -20.12 13.95
N LYS A 703 -13.47 -20.75 14.96
CA LYS A 703 -13.57 -20.34 16.36
C LYS A 703 -12.32 -19.62 16.80
N ASP A 704 -12.48 -18.40 17.29
CA ASP A 704 -11.38 -17.59 17.84
C ASP A 704 -10.65 -18.36 18.95
N SER A 705 -9.33 -18.19 19.00
CA SER A 705 -8.42 -18.86 19.91
C SER A 705 -8.70 -18.52 21.38
N GLY A 706 -9.23 -17.31 21.61
CA GLY A 706 -9.44 -16.76 22.96
C GLY A 706 -8.14 -16.33 23.63
N LEU A 707 -7.05 -16.19 22.86
CA LEU A 707 -5.79 -15.66 23.36
C LEU A 707 -5.98 -14.21 23.81
N PRO A 708 -5.56 -13.85 25.03
CA PRO A 708 -5.64 -12.47 25.47
C PRO A 708 -4.67 -11.60 24.67
N PHE A 709 -5.08 -10.37 24.38
CA PHE A 709 -4.24 -9.38 23.69
C PHE A 709 -2.85 -9.25 24.32
N ASP A 710 -2.74 -9.27 25.65
CA ASP A 710 -1.46 -9.19 26.38
C ASP A 710 -0.49 -10.33 26.02
N GLU A 711 -0.98 -11.50 25.61
CA GLU A 711 -0.14 -12.61 25.15
C GLU A 711 0.37 -12.37 23.73
N LEU A 712 -0.48 -11.84 22.84
CA LEU A 712 -0.08 -11.46 21.48
C LEU A 712 0.92 -10.29 21.50
N PHE A 713 0.76 -9.34 22.43
CA PHE A 713 1.71 -8.23 22.62
C PHE A 713 3.10 -8.71 23.03
N LYS A 714 3.23 -9.82 23.78
CA LYS A 714 4.55 -10.38 24.10
C LYS A 714 5.32 -10.80 22.85
N VAL A 715 4.63 -11.18 21.77
CA VAL A 715 5.27 -11.50 20.49
C VAL A 715 5.75 -10.23 19.80
N LEU A 716 5.00 -9.14 19.90
CA LEU A 716 5.32 -7.83 19.33
C LEU A 716 6.53 -7.14 20.00
N ASP A 717 6.56 -7.17 21.34
CA ASP A 717 7.49 -6.39 22.18
C ASP A 717 8.87 -7.04 22.37
N GLN A 718 9.17 -8.09 21.62
CA GLN A 718 10.46 -8.76 21.67
C GLN A 718 11.59 -7.87 21.17
N ASP A 719 12.77 -8.06 21.76
CA ASP A 719 14.00 -7.39 21.36
C ASP A 719 14.47 -7.75 19.95
#